data_AF-A0A4Y8WQA3-F1
#
_entry.id   AF-A0A4Y8WQA3-F1
#
_cell.length_a   1.000
_cell.length_b   1.000
_cell.length_c   1.000
_cell.angle_alpha   90.00
_cell.angle_beta   90.00
_cell.angle_gamma   90.00
#
_symmetry.space_group_name_H-M   'P 1'
#
loop_
_entity.id
_entity.type
_entity.pdbx_description
1 polymer ?
#
loop_
_entity_poly.entity_id
_entity_poly.type
_entity_poly.pdbx_seq_one_letter_code
_entity_poly.pdbx_strand_id
1 'polypeptide(L)'
;MKQFLVVINLLILLGLLSSCESKQPYVGVIVVDTDLPTMYKGQLPIGVTLDPGSGGRDLLSRNLLINGGFELATRPANVGYDAAERVAVTPNGSRLFYPLPDQHYGWEVLGGAISVASGIDNHYLSITASSNDSIVAWAQTIQGGAMEQGERFDFSCRGRAVGSATLYASLVDDSLRVVSNRIALTPVEDWTIYKGVLTTTQYAPSTRLLLEVEVAEGEAYLVQRDSMSYWSSSRRAVVELDDFALQRSGGTIKAGVSADLYALLKDLEPAFLRYPSGATANGLMPGTYPLHLDSLKQKSLWTLRENELTGDFGYAELLRLAKEIGSAPVLVANFGFTDPSTIQRVEDIKELPSRIAYIDRLIRRGRSSKVTIQPGYNLTGLEYDRRFAKLLEELEPKYPDLQIISAGNRMEYQKYSDYPYDLILPEVSYDNLEEVDSLIVHNDQLLFPHLVSEVNFDKHYDTGYFLPPLALRAAFLILAERRTPYLLTLGITPLLSSNIEQDYPIIEVVGGAYRPTQLYDYLIDFKTFRGAHLHRGDMPEPLSSDIILSITSDEKTGNYYLKAVNMTRHPLNYQIKLKGQNRDFARVEIISYTSAQPSTSSDLEGFTHYVRKVAEESLSLQSSMSYLFAPFEVVLFKFEP
;
A
#
# COMPACT_ATOMS: atom_id res chain seq x y z
N MET A 1 -40.29 -67.33 -4.99
CA MET A 1 -38.84 -67.44 -5.29
C MET A 1 -38.37 -66.60 -6.47
N LYS A 2 -39.04 -66.59 -7.64
CA LYS A 2 -38.60 -65.80 -8.80
C LYS A 2 -38.58 -64.27 -8.60
N GLN A 3 -39.54 -63.70 -7.86
CA GLN A 3 -39.57 -62.25 -7.58
C GLN A 3 -38.46 -61.78 -6.63
N PHE A 4 -38.02 -62.64 -5.71
CA PHE A 4 -36.94 -62.32 -4.76
C PHE A 4 -35.57 -62.25 -5.46
N LEU A 5 -35.36 -63.10 -6.46
CA LEU A 5 -34.12 -63.13 -7.26
C LEU A 5 -33.98 -61.92 -8.20
N VAL A 6 -35.11 -61.37 -8.67
CA VAL A 6 -35.12 -60.15 -9.51
C VAL A 6 -34.80 -58.91 -8.67
N VAL A 7 -35.33 -58.82 -7.45
CA VAL A 7 -35.05 -57.69 -6.55
C VAL A 7 -33.60 -57.69 -6.07
N ILE A 8 -33.02 -58.86 -5.79
CA ILE A 8 -31.58 -58.98 -5.44
C ILE A 8 -30.68 -58.61 -6.63
N ASN A 9 -30.98 -59.08 -7.84
CA ASN A 9 -30.20 -58.69 -9.02
C ASN A 9 -30.33 -57.20 -9.36
N LEU A 10 -31.48 -56.58 -9.12
CA LEU A 10 -31.68 -55.14 -9.32
C LEU A 10 -30.93 -54.30 -8.27
N LEU A 11 -30.88 -54.75 -7.01
CA LEU A 11 -30.10 -54.11 -5.94
C LEU A 11 -28.59 -54.26 -6.15
N ILE A 12 -28.13 -55.40 -6.69
CA ILE A 12 -26.72 -55.59 -7.07
C ILE A 12 -26.36 -54.71 -8.28
N LEU A 13 -27.26 -54.55 -9.26
CA LEU A 13 -27.05 -53.63 -10.39
C LEU A 13 -27.05 -52.15 -9.95
N LEU A 14 -27.92 -51.76 -9.03
CA LEU A 14 -27.97 -50.40 -8.44
C LEU A 14 -26.75 -50.12 -7.54
N GLY A 15 -26.22 -51.14 -6.85
CA GLY A 15 -24.97 -51.05 -6.09
C GLY A 15 -23.72 -50.97 -6.96
N LEU A 16 -23.73 -51.56 -8.16
CA LEU A 16 -22.63 -51.46 -9.13
C LEU A 16 -22.63 -50.14 -9.93
N LEU A 17 -23.77 -49.44 -9.98
CA LEU A 17 -23.89 -48.12 -10.62
C LEU A 17 -23.57 -46.94 -9.68
N SER A 18 -23.32 -47.20 -8.40
CA SER A 18 -23.02 -46.18 -7.38
C SER A 18 -21.55 -46.16 -6.92
N SER A 19 -20.64 -46.86 -7.61
CA SER A 19 -19.20 -46.85 -7.31
C SER A 19 -18.30 -46.69 -8.53
N CYS A 20 -18.57 -45.69 -9.36
CA CYS A 20 -17.61 -45.20 -10.35
C CYS A 20 -17.48 -43.68 -10.22
N GLU A 21 -16.97 -43.20 -9.08
CA GLU A 21 -16.20 -41.96 -9.13
C GLU A 21 -14.97 -42.27 -9.99
N SER A 22 -14.98 -41.85 -11.26
CA SER A 22 -13.76 -41.89 -12.05
C SER A 22 -12.78 -40.91 -11.42
N LYS A 23 -11.89 -41.41 -10.55
CA LYS A 23 -10.76 -40.63 -10.06
C LYS A 23 -10.06 -40.04 -11.27
N GLN A 24 -10.02 -38.72 -11.35
CA GLN A 24 -9.33 -38.05 -12.45
C GLN A 24 -7.89 -38.56 -12.50
N PRO A 25 -7.35 -38.91 -13.69
CA PRO A 25 -5.98 -39.36 -13.81
C PRO A 25 -5.02 -38.29 -13.31
N TYR A 26 -3.89 -38.70 -12.73
CA TYR A 26 -2.86 -37.75 -12.33
C TYR A 26 -2.31 -37.03 -13.56
N VAL A 27 -2.25 -35.70 -13.51
CA VAL A 27 -1.58 -34.90 -14.53
C VAL A 27 -0.06 -34.89 -14.35
N GLY A 28 0.42 -35.21 -13.14
CA GLY A 28 1.85 -35.32 -12.85
C GLY A 28 2.17 -35.84 -11.44
N VAL A 29 3.46 -35.86 -11.11
CA VAL A 29 3.99 -36.27 -9.81
C VAL A 29 4.88 -35.16 -9.26
N ILE A 30 4.61 -34.67 -8.05
CA ILE A 30 5.49 -33.76 -7.31
C ILE A 30 6.33 -34.61 -6.37
N VAL A 31 7.66 -34.48 -6.42
CA VAL A 31 8.56 -35.24 -5.55
C VAL A 31 9.18 -34.30 -4.52
N VAL A 32 8.92 -34.57 -3.24
CA VAL A 32 9.60 -33.96 -2.10
C VAL A 32 10.65 -34.97 -1.64
N ASP A 33 11.89 -34.76 -2.10
CA ASP A 33 13.00 -35.67 -1.84
C ASP A 33 13.92 -35.09 -0.74
N THR A 34 14.01 -35.80 0.39
CA THR A 34 14.81 -35.40 1.53
C THR A 34 16.30 -35.66 1.35
N ASP A 35 16.68 -36.46 0.35
CA ASP A 35 18.08 -36.79 0.04
C ASP A 35 18.71 -35.77 -0.92
N LEU A 36 17.92 -34.88 -1.52
CA LEU A 36 18.44 -33.86 -2.43
C LEU A 36 19.28 -32.81 -1.69
N PRO A 37 20.36 -32.31 -2.33
CA PRO A 37 21.21 -31.31 -1.71
C PRO A 37 20.47 -29.99 -1.55
N THR A 38 20.69 -29.34 -0.40
CA THR A 38 20.29 -27.94 -0.18
C THR A 38 21.05 -27.05 -1.17
N MET A 39 20.32 -26.30 -2.01
CA MET A 39 20.92 -25.31 -2.91
C MET A 39 21.42 -24.08 -2.16
N TYR A 40 20.68 -23.68 -1.13
CA TYR A 40 20.96 -22.46 -0.38
C TYR A 40 20.44 -22.54 1.05
N LYS A 41 21.19 -21.96 1.98
CA LYS A 41 20.82 -21.83 3.39
C LYS A 41 20.51 -20.37 3.71
N GLY A 42 19.23 -20.07 3.84
CA GLY A 42 18.70 -18.75 4.17
C GLY A 42 17.22 -18.66 3.79
N GLN A 43 16.56 -17.63 4.29
CA GLN A 43 15.14 -17.39 4.05
C GLN A 43 14.97 -16.18 3.14
N LEU A 44 13.93 -16.17 2.31
CA LEU A 44 13.55 -14.99 1.54
C LEU A 44 13.26 -13.82 2.52
N PRO A 45 14.07 -12.74 2.48
CA PRO A 45 13.89 -11.58 3.34
C PRO A 45 12.86 -10.64 2.72
N ILE A 46 11.62 -10.76 3.19
CA ILE A 46 10.49 -9.93 2.73
C ILE A 46 10.38 -8.70 3.61
N GLY A 47 10.34 -7.51 3.03
CA GLY A 47 10.02 -6.26 3.73
C GLY A 47 8.94 -5.46 3.03
N VAL A 48 8.73 -4.24 3.52
CA VAL A 48 7.63 -3.37 3.07
C VAL A 48 8.10 -1.94 2.86
N THR A 49 7.49 -1.27 1.88
CA THR A 49 7.65 0.16 1.66
C THR A 49 6.45 0.90 2.26
N LEU A 50 6.72 1.81 3.20
CA LEU A 50 5.76 2.78 3.72
C LEU A 50 5.70 3.95 2.73
N ASP A 51 4.48 4.32 2.38
CA ASP A 51 4.14 5.45 1.51
C ASP A 51 2.72 5.90 1.87
N PRO A 52 2.26 7.10 1.47
CA PRO A 52 0.87 7.53 1.63
C PRO A 52 -0.16 6.50 1.14
N GLY A 53 0.23 5.58 0.25
CA GLY A 53 -0.60 4.49 -0.24
C GLY A 53 -1.26 4.87 -1.56
N SER A 54 -2.52 4.52 -1.71
CA SER A 54 -3.39 4.92 -2.83
C SER A 54 -4.77 5.29 -2.31
N GLY A 55 -5.46 6.16 -3.04
CA GLY A 55 -6.79 6.66 -2.71
C GLY A 55 -6.92 8.18 -2.68
N GLY A 56 -5.84 8.94 -2.85
CA GLY A 56 -5.85 10.40 -2.84
C GLY A 56 -5.36 11.00 -1.53
N ARG A 57 -5.46 10.27 -0.42
CA ARG A 57 -5.11 10.73 0.93
C ARG A 57 -3.82 10.09 1.43
N ASP A 58 -3.20 10.73 2.42
CA ASP A 58 -2.15 10.11 3.22
C ASP A 58 -2.72 9.07 4.19
N LEU A 59 -2.54 7.78 3.88
CA LEU A 59 -2.99 6.67 4.71
C LEU A 59 -2.09 6.40 5.92
N LEU A 60 -0.94 7.07 6.03
CA LEU A 60 -0.11 7.06 7.25
C LEU A 60 -0.57 8.13 8.25
N SER A 61 -1.22 9.20 7.77
CA SER A 61 -1.85 10.20 8.64
C SER A 61 -3.07 9.60 9.36
N ARG A 62 -3.39 10.14 10.54
CA ARG A 62 -4.65 9.84 11.24
C ARG A 62 -5.78 10.75 10.81
N ASN A 63 -5.49 11.83 10.07
CA ASN A 63 -6.50 12.74 9.60
C ASN A 63 -7.34 12.05 8.52
N LEU A 64 -8.63 11.87 8.81
CA LEU A 64 -9.63 11.33 7.90
C LEU A 64 -9.92 12.24 6.71
N LEU A 65 -9.51 13.50 6.84
CA LEU A 65 -9.70 14.50 5.82
C LEU A 65 -8.46 14.62 4.92
N ILE A 66 -8.72 14.78 3.63
CA ILE A 66 -7.76 15.22 2.64
C ILE A 66 -7.76 16.76 2.57
N ASN A 67 -6.60 17.35 2.29
CA ASN A 67 -6.49 18.79 2.05
C ASN A 67 -7.03 19.63 3.23
N GLY A 68 -6.79 19.19 4.46
CA GLY A 68 -7.31 19.86 5.66
C GLY A 68 -6.77 21.27 5.86
N GLY A 69 -5.55 21.53 5.36
CA GLY A 69 -4.88 22.84 5.45
C GLY A 69 -4.80 23.62 4.14
N PHE A 70 -5.44 23.16 3.05
CA PHE A 70 -5.43 23.85 1.75
C PHE A 70 -4.03 24.07 1.12
N GLU A 71 -3.02 23.28 1.49
CA GLU A 71 -1.62 23.44 1.05
C GLU A 71 -1.14 22.38 0.03
N LEU A 72 -2.01 21.47 -0.42
CA LEU A 72 -1.64 20.22 -1.12
C LEU A 72 -0.57 20.34 -2.22
N ALA A 73 -0.75 21.25 -3.19
CA ALA A 73 0.00 21.17 -4.44
C ALA A 73 0.58 22.52 -4.84
N THR A 74 1.74 22.88 -4.26
CA THR A 74 2.45 24.11 -4.65
C THR A 74 2.60 24.16 -6.18
N ARG A 75 2.31 25.32 -6.79
CA ARG A 75 2.34 25.46 -8.25
C ARG A 75 3.74 25.10 -8.80
N PRO A 76 3.87 24.09 -9.66
CA PRO A 76 5.17 23.68 -10.19
C PRO A 76 5.75 24.77 -11.09
N ALA A 77 7.05 25.01 -10.98
CA ALA A 77 7.74 25.93 -11.86
C ALA A 77 7.81 25.38 -13.30
N ASN A 78 7.70 26.26 -14.30
CA ASN A 78 7.88 25.93 -15.73
C ASN A 78 6.92 24.86 -16.27
N VAL A 79 5.67 24.85 -15.81
CA VAL A 79 4.61 23.93 -16.26
C VAL A 79 3.38 24.69 -16.72
N GLY A 80 2.82 24.25 -17.85
CA GLY A 80 1.50 24.70 -18.28
C GLY A 80 0.44 24.07 -17.37
N TYR A 81 -0.60 24.82 -17.02
CA TYR A 81 -1.65 24.29 -16.15
C TYR A 81 -3.02 24.49 -16.78
N ASP A 82 -3.72 23.39 -16.98
CA ASP A 82 -5.11 23.38 -17.42
C ASP A 82 -6.01 23.40 -16.19
N ALA A 83 -6.56 24.58 -15.88
CA ALA A 83 -7.38 24.76 -14.68
C ALA A 83 -8.75 24.07 -14.77
N ALA A 84 -9.28 23.83 -15.97
CA ALA A 84 -10.56 23.17 -16.17
C ALA A 84 -10.44 21.67 -15.86
N GLU A 85 -9.39 21.03 -16.39
CA GLU A 85 -9.13 19.61 -16.18
C GLU A 85 -8.30 19.33 -14.92
N ARG A 86 -7.77 20.36 -14.27
CA ARG A 86 -6.84 20.27 -13.12
C ARG A 86 -5.58 19.48 -13.46
N VAL A 87 -5.05 19.73 -14.64
CA VAL A 87 -3.93 18.97 -15.22
C VAL A 87 -2.69 19.84 -15.32
N ALA A 88 -1.60 19.37 -14.73
CA ALA A 88 -0.25 19.84 -15.02
C ALA A 88 0.22 19.29 -16.36
N VAL A 89 0.65 20.18 -17.25
CA VAL A 89 1.21 19.87 -18.57
C VAL A 89 2.70 20.24 -18.58
N THR A 90 3.54 19.23 -18.54
CA THR A 90 5.01 19.41 -18.57
C THR A 90 5.46 20.00 -19.92
N PRO A 91 6.65 20.62 -20.01
CA PRO A 91 7.16 21.23 -21.25
C PRO A 91 7.22 20.30 -22.48
N ASN A 92 7.21 19.00 -22.28
CA ASN A 92 7.23 17.96 -23.32
C ASN A 92 5.86 17.31 -23.58
N GLY A 93 4.79 17.79 -22.94
CA GLY A 93 3.42 17.39 -23.23
C GLY A 93 2.83 16.29 -22.35
N SER A 94 3.54 15.77 -21.34
CA SER A 94 2.93 14.87 -20.34
C SER A 94 1.83 15.59 -19.57
N ARG A 95 0.78 14.84 -19.21
CA ARG A 95 -0.40 15.34 -18.51
C ARG A 95 -0.58 14.53 -17.22
N LEU A 96 -0.69 15.21 -16.08
CA LEU A 96 -0.92 14.58 -14.78
C LEU A 96 -1.93 15.41 -13.98
N PHE A 97 -2.83 14.73 -13.26
CA PHE A 97 -3.75 15.40 -12.34
C PHE A 97 -2.98 16.07 -11.19
N TYR A 98 -3.23 17.37 -10.96
CA TYR A 98 -2.49 18.16 -9.99
C TYR A 98 -3.37 19.25 -9.34
N PRO A 99 -3.92 19.03 -8.13
CA PRO A 99 -4.92 19.91 -7.53
C PRO A 99 -4.29 21.13 -6.84
N LEU A 100 -4.26 22.28 -7.52
CA LEU A 100 -3.74 23.51 -6.91
C LEU A 100 -4.53 23.95 -5.66
N PRO A 101 -3.89 24.64 -4.69
CA PRO A 101 -4.51 25.12 -3.45
C PRO A 101 -5.86 25.83 -3.62
N ASP A 102 -5.99 26.66 -4.65
CA ASP A 102 -7.19 27.46 -4.95
C ASP A 102 -8.39 26.63 -5.44
N GLN A 103 -8.21 25.33 -5.68
CA GLN A 103 -9.24 24.45 -6.25
C GLN A 103 -10.05 23.66 -5.22
N HIS A 104 -9.89 23.93 -3.91
CA HIS A 104 -10.66 23.30 -2.82
C HIS A 104 -10.75 21.76 -2.95
N TYR A 105 -9.70 21.12 -3.47
CA TYR A 105 -9.72 19.69 -3.78
C TYR A 105 -10.09 18.85 -2.56
N GLY A 106 -10.94 17.83 -2.77
CA GLY A 106 -11.53 17.01 -1.71
C GLY A 106 -12.74 17.63 -1.01
N TRP A 107 -13.02 18.92 -1.20
CA TRP A 107 -14.16 19.60 -0.57
C TRP A 107 -15.23 19.96 -1.63
N GLU A 108 -16.50 19.80 -1.27
CA GLU A 108 -17.65 20.18 -2.10
C GLU A 108 -18.38 21.36 -1.46
N VAL A 109 -18.57 22.45 -2.21
CA VAL A 109 -19.38 23.59 -1.79
C VAL A 109 -20.85 23.29 -2.11
N LEU A 110 -21.68 23.17 -1.08
CA LEU A 110 -23.11 22.87 -1.21
C LEU A 110 -23.96 24.14 -1.34
N GLY A 111 -23.49 25.26 -0.80
CA GLY A 111 -24.14 26.56 -0.93
C GLY A 111 -23.38 27.69 -0.22
N GLY A 112 -23.66 28.92 -0.63
CA GLY A 112 -23.05 30.14 -0.07
C GLY A 112 -21.81 30.63 -0.83
N ALA A 113 -21.29 31.78 -0.40
CA ALA A 113 -20.07 32.37 -0.95
C ALA A 113 -18.84 31.83 -0.21
N ILE A 114 -18.28 30.73 -0.72
CA ILE A 114 -17.13 30.02 -0.16
C ILE A 114 -15.99 30.00 -1.19
N SER A 115 -14.78 30.35 -0.78
CA SER A 115 -13.58 30.26 -1.61
C SER A 115 -12.34 29.95 -0.77
N VAL A 116 -11.27 29.48 -1.42
CA VAL A 116 -9.94 29.41 -0.79
C VAL A 116 -9.24 30.75 -1.01
N ALA A 117 -8.81 31.37 0.08
CA ALA A 117 -8.04 32.62 0.07
C ALA A 117 -6.57 32.34 0.42
N SER A 118 -5.67 33.22 -0.03
CA SER A 118 -4.24 33.14 0.27
C SER A 118 -3.86 34.19 1.31
N GLY A 119 -3.16 33.75 2.37
CA GLY A 119 -2.42 34.57 3.31
C GLY A 119 -0.97 34.78 2.88
N ILE A 120 -0.14 35.28 3.80
CA ILE A 120 1.30 35.50 3.55
C ILE A 120 2.04 34.17 3.40
N ASP A 121 1.71 33.18 4.24
CA ASP A 121 2.44 31.91 4.32
C ASP A 121 1.54 30.66 4.14
N ASN A 122 0.21 30.82 4.03
CA ASN A 122 -0.76 29.72 4.00
C ASN A 122 -2.02 30.06 3.18
N HIS A 123 -2.80 29.05 2.83
CA HIS A 123 -4.16 29.15 2.33
C HIS A 123 -5.16 28.86 3.44
N TYR A 124 -6.37 29.36 3.30
CA TYR A 124 -7.47 29.08 4.23
C TYR A 124 -8.81 29.21 3.51
N LEU A 125 -9.83 28.57 4.04
CA LEU A 125 -11.20 28.70 3.56
C LEU A 125 -11.76 30.04 4.05
N SER A 126 -12.32 30.84 3.14
CA SER A 126 -13.00 32.10 3.43
C SER A 126 -14.47 31.99 3.05
N ILE A 127 -15.35 32.33 3.99
CA ILE A 127 -16.79 32.16 3.89
C ILE A 127 -17.43 33.51 4.19
N THR A 128 -18.22 34.02 3.24
CA THR A 128 -19.08 35.18 3.49
C THR A 128 -20.52 34.70 3.66
N ALA A 129 -21.04 34.83 4.88
CA ALA A 129 -22.39 34.41 5.23
C ALA A 129 -23.26 35.61 5.63
N SER A 130 -24.54 35.54 5.34
CA SER A 130 -25.56 36.48 5.78
C SER A 130 -26.73 35.75 6.44
N SER A 131 -27.42 36.43 7.36
CA SER A 131 -28.61 35.88 8.02
C SER A 131 -29.77 35.56 7.07
N ASN A 132 -29.70 36.05 5.82
CA ASN A 132 -30.71 35.80 4.79
C ASN A 132 -30.32 34.65 3.85
N ASP A 133 -29.14 34.04 4.04
CA ASP A 133 -28.68 32.93 3.20
C ASP A 133 -29.42 31.65 3.60
N SER A 134 -29.98 30.94 2.60
CA SER A 134 -30.73 29.71 2.86
C SER A 134 -29.84 28.55 3.33
N ILE A 135 -28.63 28.43 2.77
CA ILE A 135 -27.61 27.43 3.11
C ILE A 135 -26.23 28.06 2.87
N VAL A 136 -25.35 27.98 3.88
CA VAL A 136 -23.91 28.22 3.74
C VAL A 136 -23.21 26.97 4.26
N ALA A 137 -22.87 26.06 3.36
CA ALA A 137 -22.39 24.74 3.74
C ALA A 137 -21.39 24.16 2.73
N TRP A 138 -20.49 23.35 3.25
CA TRP A 138 -19.53 22.58 2.48
C TRP A 138 -19.29 21.25 3.17
N ALA A 139 -18.86 20.26 2.40
CA ALA A 139 -18.67 18.92 2.90
C ALA A 139 -17.50 18.22 2.25
N GLN A 140 -16.96 17.21 2.93
CA GLN A 140 -15.94 16.32 2.39
C GLN A 140 -16.32 14.88 2.67
N THR A 141 -16.22 14.04 1.64
CA THR A 141 -16.38 12.60 1.78
C THR A 141 -15.21 12.03 2.57
N ILE A 142 -15.54 11.24 3.61
CA ILE A 142 -14.54 10.52 4.39
C ILE A 142 -14.24 9.23 3.63
N GLN A 143 -13.00 9.09 3.15
CA GLN A 143 -12.60 7.92 2.36
C GLN A 143 -12.58 6.64 3.20
N GLY A 144 -13.03 5.54 2.60
CA GLY A 144 -12.98 4.22 3.20
C GLY A 144 -14.19 3.84 4.03
N GLY A 145 -15.40 4.06 3.55
CA GLY A 145 -16.53 3.19 3.90
C GLY A 145 -17.18 3.34 5.27
N ALA A 146 -18.05 2.38 5.55
CA ALA A 146 -19.15 2.50 6.49
C ALA A 146 -18.72 2.84 7.92
N MET A 147 -19.52 3.68 8.57
CA MET A 147 -19.39 3.97 9.99
C MET A 147 -20.49 3.25 10.78
N GLU A 148 -20.10 2.66 11.89
CA GLU A 148 -21.00 1.94 12.79
C GLU A 148 -21.65 2.92 13.78
N GLN A 149 -22.79 2.54 14.34
CA GLN A 149 -23.45 3.33 15.38
C GLN A 149 -22.57 3.39 16.65
N GLY A 150 -22.42 4.59 17.23
CA GLY A 150 -21.70 4.82 18.48
C GLY A 150 -20.19 5.07 18.33
N GLU A 151 -19.65 5.03 17.11
CA GLU A 151 -18.28 5.45 16.83
C GLU A 151 -18.09 6.94 17.12
N ARG A 152 -16.88 7.29 17.59
CA ARG A 152 -16.53 8.64 18.03
C ARG A 152 -15.36 9.18 17.24
N PHE A 153 -15.44 10.45 16.86
CA PHE A 153 -14.44 11.14 16.07
C PHE A 153 -14.10 12.49 16.69
N ASP A 154 -12.82 12.74 16.92
CA ASP A 154 -12.29 14.01 17.37
C ASP A 154 -12.17 14.93 16.15
N PHE A 155 -12.98 16.00 16.16
CA PHE A 155 -12.94 17.05 15.15
C PHE A 155 -12.16 18.25 15.68
N SER A 156 -11.33 18.86 14.85
CA SER A 156 -10.74 20.16 15.11
C SER A 156 -10.56 20.99 13.86
N CYS A 157 -10.57 22.30 14.02
CA CYS A 157 -10.15 23.25 13.00
C CYS A 157 -9.59 24.51 13.66
N ARG A 158 -8.80 25.27 12.93
CA ARG A 158 -8.42 26.63 13.29
C ARG A 158 -9.40 27.60 12.62
N GLY A 159 -9.83 28.63 13.32
CA GLY A 159 -10.81 29.55 12.76
C GLY A 159 -10.82 30.95 13.37
N ARG A 160 -11.37 31.89 12.62
CA ARG A 160 -11.76 33.21 13.11
C ARG A 160 -13.02 33.72 12.39
N ALA A 161 -13.69 34.71 12.95
CA ALA A 161 -14.79 35.39 12.30
C ALA A 161 -14.80 36.89 12.59
N VAL A 162 -15.13 37.68 11.57
CA VAL A 162 -15.51 39.08 11.70
C VAL A 162 -17.04 39.14 11.63
N GLY A 163 -17.67 39.56 12.73
CA GLY A 163 -19.12 39.44 12.93
C GLY A 163 -19.51 38.15 13.67
N SER A 164 -20.76 38.07 14.13
CA SER A 164 -21.25 36.92 14.90
C SER A 164 -21.75 35.80 13.98
N ALA A 165 -21.09 34.65 14.03
CA ALA A 165 -21.47 33.45 13.31
C ALA A 165 -21.30 32.20 14.19
N THR A 166 -22.05 31.14 13.88
CA THR A 166 -21.86 29.80 14.47
C THR A 166 -21.48 28.84 13.35
N LEU A 167 -20.35 28.16 13.53
CA LEU A 167 -19.94 27.02 12.73
C LEU A 167 -20.52 25.75 13.35
N TYR A 168 -21.23 24.96 12.57
CA TYR A 168 -21.64 23.63 12.96
C TYR A 168 -20.85 22.57 12.20
N ALA A 169 -20.50 21.49 12.89
CA ALA A 169 -19.98 20.29 12.24
C ALA A 169 -20.88 19.10 12.57
N SER A 170 -21.09 18.24 11.57
CA SER A 170 -21.79 16.96 11.72
C SER A 170 -21.30 15.98 10.66
N LEU A 171 -21.53 14.70 10.91
CA LEU A 171 -21.44 13.63 9.92
C LEU A 171 -22.79 13.41 9.25
N VAL A 172 -22.80 13.26 7.93
CA VAL A 172 -23.98 13.01 7.10
C VAL A 172 -23.76 11.83 6.16
N ASP A 173 -24.84 11.20 5.69
CA ASP A 173 -24.78 10.22 4.60
C ASP A 173 -24.67 10.90 3.21
N ASP A 174 -24.60 10.12 2.14
CA ASP A 174 -24.52 10.64 0.77
C ASP A 174 -25.74 11.47 0.35
N SER A 175 -26.88 11.29 1.03
CA SER A 175 -28.11 12.09 0.83
C SER A 175 -28.16 13.31 1.75
N LEU A 176 -27.06 13.67 2.42
CA LEU A 176 -26.93 14.77 3.37
C LEU A 176 -27.83 14.64 4.62
N ARG A 177 -28.27 13.42 4.95
CA ARG A 177 -29.00 13.17 6.20
C ARG A 177 -28.01 13.04 7.34
N VAL A 178 -28.24 13.76 8.43
CA VAL A 178 -27.37 13.73 9.61
C VAL A 178 -27.36 12.34 10.26
N VAL A 179 -26.17 11.78 10.44
CA VAL A 179 -25.93 10.46 11.04
C VAL A 179 -25.13 10.54 12.35
N SER A 180 -24.92 11.73 12.90
CA SER A 180 -24.20 11.95 14.17
C SER A 180 -24.80 13.09 14.99
N ASN A 181 -24.31 13.33 16.21
CA ASN A 181 -24.59 14.60 16.88
C ASN A 181 -23.97 15.77 16.13
N ARG A 182 -24.59 16.94 16.25
CA ARG A 182 -24.05 18.22 15.76
C ARG A 182 -23.22 18.87 16.86
N ILE A 183 -22.07 19.43 16.50
CA ILE A 183 -21.31 20.33 17.39
C ILE A 183 -21.47 21.77 16.90
N ALA A 184 -21.52 22.72 17.83
CA ALA A 184 -21.62 24.15 17.55
C ALA A 184 -20.37 24.84 18.08
N LEU A 185 -19.72 25.64 17.23
CA LEU A 185 -18.48 26.36 17.49
C LEU A 185 -18.72 27.82 17.13
N THR A 186 -18.37 28.76 18.00
CA THR A 186 -18.61 30.19 17.76
C THR A 186 -17.26 30.87 17.54
N PRO A 187 -16.86 31.14 16.28
CA PRO A 187 -15.56 31.70 16.02
C PRO A 187 -15.44 33.16 16.52
N VAL A 188 -14.27 33.52 17.02
CA VAL A 188 -13.92 34.88 17.47
C VAL A 188 -13.03 35.60 16.46
N GLU A 189 -12.75 36.89 16.64
CA GLU A 189 -11.93 37.67 15.68
C GLU A 189 -10.49 37.17 15.55
N ASP A 190 -9.93 36.63 16.63
CA ASP A 190 -8.59 36.05 16.63
C ASP A 190 -8.60 34.57 16.21
N TRP A 191 -7.57 34.18 15.46
CA TRP A 191 -7.34 32.80 15.07
C TRP A 191 -7.22 31.90 16.30
N THR A 192 -8.18 30.99 16.45
CA THR A 192 -8.29 30.09 17.60
C THR A 192 -8.52 28.65 17.12
N ILE A 193 -8.05 27.67 17.91
CA ILE A 193 -8.31 26.25 17.65
C ILE A 193 -9.63 25.85 18.30
N TYR A 194 -10.55 25.32 17.50
CA TYR A 194 -11.82 24.74 17.94
C TYR A 194 -11.74 23.23 17.92
N LYS A 195 -12.39 22.58 18.89
CA LYS A 195 -12.42 21.13 19.03
C LYS A 195 -13.82 20.66 19.41
N GLY A 196 -14.19 19.47 18.96
CA GLY A 196 -15.42 18.81 19.35
C GLY A 196 -15.34 17.30 19.11
N VAL A 197 -16.35 16.57 19.58
CA VAL A 197 -16.47 15.13 19.36
C VAL A 197 -17.77 14.87 18.62
N LEU A 198 -17.67 14.22 17.46
CA LEU A 198 -18.79 13.70 16.68
C LEU A 198 -18.98 12.23 17.05
N THR A 199 -20.21 11.84 17.35
CA THR A 199 -20.61 10.48 17.71
C THR A 199 -21.69 10.04 16.75
N THR A 200 -21.46 8.94 16.04
CA THR A 200 -22.43 8.39 15.09
C THR A 200 -23.65 7.87 15.85
N THR A 201 -24.82 8.18 15.32
CA THR A 201 -26.12 7.85 15.93
C THR A 201 -26.79 6.67 15.25
N GLN A 202 -26.32 6.30 14.05
CA GLN A 202 -26.79 5.18 13.24
C GLN A 202 -25.67 4.70 12.32
N TYR A 203 -25.82 3.49 11.78
CA TYR A 203 -24.98 2.98 10.70
C TYR A 203 -25.11 3.84 9.44
N ALA A 204 -24.00 4.10 8.76
CA ALA A 204 -23.97 4.79 7.47
C ALA A 204 -22.94 4.12 6.54
N PRO A 205 -23.33 3.62 5.35
CA PRO A 205 -22.42 2.90 4.45
C PRO A 205 -21.35 3.81 3.82
N SER A 206 -21.65 5.10 3.71
CA SER A 206 -20.76 6.18 3.30
C SER A 206 -21.06 7.38 4.17
N THR A 207 -20.02 8.13 4.53
CA THR A 207 -20.13 9.27 5.45
C THR A 207 -19.34 10.45 4.93
N ARG A 208 -19.91 11.64 5.12
CA ARG A 208 -19.29 12.93 4.80
C ARG A 208 -19.23 13.77 6.06
N LEU A 209 -18.14 14.52 6.24
CA LEU A 209 -18.12 15.64 7.17
C LEU A 209 -18.87 16.81 6.52
N LEU A 210 -19.94 17.27 7.16
CA LEU A 210 -20.69 18.47 6.80
C LEU A 210 -20.33 19.61 7.76
N LEU A 211 -20.02 20.77 7.19
CA LEU A 211 -19.77 22.00 7.91
C LEU A 211 -20.76 23.08 7.43
N GLU A 212 -21.36 23.79 8.38
CA GLU A 212 -22.39 24.80 8.10
C GLU A 212 -22.10 26.07 8.89
N VAL A 213 -22.31 27.23 8.27
CA VAL A 213 -22.19 28.53 8.93
C VAL A 213 -23.56 29.19 9.03
N GLU A 214 -23.95 29.55 10.25
CA GLU A 214 -25.18 30.26 10.52
C GLU A 214 -24.87 31.65 11.09
N VAL A 215 -25.53 32.68 10.56
CA VAL A 215 -25.46 34.07 11.05
C VAL A 215 -26.84 34.44 11.58
N ALA A 216 -26.93 34.72 12.87
CA ALA A 216 -28.20 35.13 13.47
C ALA A 216 -28.65 36.49 12.93
N GLU A 217 -29.95 36.66 12.71
CA GLU A 217 -30.53 37.96 12.42
C GLU A 217 -30.22 38.97 13.52
N GLY A 218 -29.98 40.22 13.13
CA GLY A 218 -29.80 41.33 14.05
C GLY A 218 -31.11 42.03 14.40
N GLU A 219 -31.00 43.03 15.28
CA GLU A 219 -32.09 44.00 15.39
C GLU A 219 -32.29 44.76 14.08
N ALA A 220 -33.54 45.07 13.75
CA ALA A 220 -33.88 45.78 12.54
C ALA A 220 -33.27 47.19 12.54
N TYR A 221 -32.56 47.54 11.47
CA TYR A 221 -31.98 48.85 11.24
C TYR A 221 -32.42 49.40 9.87
N LEU A 222 -32.43 50.72 9.74
CA LEU A 222 -32.82 51.37 8.49
C LEU A 222 -31.62 51.46 7.53
N VAL A 223 -31.75 50.89 6.34
CA VAL A 223 -30.79 51.02 5.24
C VAL A 223 -31.25 52.15 4.34
N GLN A 224 -30.35 53.11 4.05
CA GLN A 224 -30.57 54.16 3.06
C GLN A 224 -29.58 54.02 1.90
N ARG A 225 -30.10 53.78 0.69
CA ARG A 225 -29.33 53.80 -0.57
C ARG A 225 -30.15 54.47 -1.68
N ASP A 226 -29.50 55.38 -2.41
CA ASP A 226 -30.01 56.00 -3.64
C ASP A 226 -31.49 56.42 -3.59
N SER A 227 -31.87 57.14 -2.53
CA SER A 227 -33.24 57.66 -2.27
C SER A 227 -34.28 56.65 -1.77
N MET A 228 -33.93 55.38 -1.53
CA MET A 228 -34.80 54.41 -0.87
C MET A 228 -34.37 54.15 0.58
N SER A 229 -35.35 54.10 1.48
CA SER A 229 -35.18 53.70 2.88
C SER A 229 -35.99 52.42 3.13
N TYR A 230 -35.35 51.36 3.62
CA TYR A 230 -36.03 50.13 4.04
C TYR A 230 -35.41 49.56 5.32
N TRP A 231 -36.22 48.85 6.10
CA TRP A 231 -35.75 48.18 7.32
C TRP A 231 -35.14 46.83 6.95
N SER A 232 -34.00 46.52 7.56
CA SER A 232 -33.27 45.26 7.39
C SER A 232 -32.80 44.76 8.76
N SER A 233 -32.98 43.48 9.05
CA SER A 233 -32.32 42.77 10.17
C SER A 233 -31.06 42.02 9.70
N SER A 234 -30.72 42.13 8.41
CA SER A 234 -29.66 41.33 7.79
C SER A 234 -28.31 41.60 8.42
N ARG A 235 -27.69 40.54 8.96
CA ARG A 235 -26.29 40.58 9.39
C ARG A 235 -25.43 39.84 8.39
N ARG A 236 -24.14 40.16 8.41
CA ARG A 236 -23.10 39.49 7.63
C ARG A 236 -21.95 39.13 8.55
N ALA A 237 -21.35 37.98 8.30
CA ALA A 237 -20.11 37.58 8.92
C ALA A 237 -19.16 37.05 7.84
N VAL A 238 -17.87 37.28 8.06
CA VAL A 238 -16.81 36.62 7.31
C VAL A 238 -16.16 35.63 8.24
N VAL A 239 -16.22 34.34 7.89
CA VAL A 239 -15.61 33.25 8.66
C VAL A 239 -14.43 32.71 7.88
N GLU A 240 -13.28 32.58 8.52
CA GLU A 240 -12.07 32.03 7.94
C GLU A 240 -11.63 30.78 8.72
N LEU A 241 -11.34 29.70 8.02
CA LEU A 241 -11.08 28.38 8.59
C LEU A 241 -9.88 27.70 7.93
N ASP A 242 -9.10 26.98 8.73
CA ASP A 242 -7.88 26.28 8.30
C ASP A 242 -7.63 25.07 9.21
N ASP A 243 -6.62 24.25 8.90
CA ASP A 243 -6.13 23.12 9.72
C ASP A 243 -7.24 22.14 10.14
N PHE A 244 -8.12 21.75 9.22
CA PHE A 244 -9.18 20.78 9.50
C PHE A 244 -8.59 19.39 9.78
N ALA A 245 -9.01 18.81 10.90
CA ALA A 245 -8.71 17.43 11.24
C ALA A 245 -9.94 16.70 11.76
N LEU A 246 -10.11 15.46 11.31
CA LEU A 246 -11.09 14.52 11.84
C LEU A 246 -10.37 13.19 12.09
N GLN A 247 -10.41 12.66 13.31
CA GLN A 247 -9.68 11.44 13.67
C GLN A 247 -10.57 10.54 14.52
N ARG A 248 -10.45 9.21 14.42
CA ARG A 248 -11.16 8.31 15.35
C ARG A 248 -10.71 8.57 16.80
N SER A 249 -11.67 8.80 17.70
CA SER A 249 -11.38 9.08 19.10
C SER A 249 -10.76 7.87 19.79
N GLY A 250 -9.81 8.11 20.69
CA GLY A 250 -9.16 7.05 21.49
C GLY A 250 -8.05 6.27 20.76
N GLY A 251 -7.79 6.57 19.49
CA GLY A 251 -6.65 6.00 18.77
C GLY A 251 -5.32 6.40 19.40
N THR A 252 -4.46 5.42 19.69
CA THR A 252 -3.12 5.66 20.24
C THR A 252 -2.06 5.62 19.13
N ILE A 253 -1.01 6.43 19.28
CA ILE A 253 0.16 6.38 18.39
C ILE A 253 1.20 5.50 19.05
N LYS A 254 1.74 4.56 18.28
CA LYS A 254 2.92 3.80 18.68
C LYS A 254 3.97 3.88 17.59
N ALA A 255 5.18 4.27 17.99
CA ALA A 255 6.31 4.45 17.09
C ALA A 255 6.06 5.35 15.85
N GLY A 256 5.13 6.31 15.94
CA GLY A 256 4.82 7.24 14.84
C GLY A 256 3.69 6.82 13.92
N VAL A 257 3.10 5.63 14.11
CA VAL A 257 1.91 5.16 13.37
C VAL A 257 0.76 4.87 14.33
N SER A 258 -0.44 4.64 13.81
CA SER A 258 -1.56 4.11 14.60
C SER A 258 -1.17 2.78 15.27
N ALA A 259 -1.62 2.54 16.50
CA ALA A 259 -1.36 1.29 17.22
C ALA A 259 -1.83 0.03 16.46
N ASP A 260 -2.93 0.15 15.70
CA ASP A 260 -3.44 -0.95 14.88
C ASP A 260 -2.48 -1.29 13.73
N LEU A 261 -1.98 -0.27 13.02
CA LEU A 261 -0.96 -0.45 11.98
C LEU A 261 0.35 -0.99 12.58
N TYR A 262 0.76 -0.49 13.75
CA TYR A 262 1.92 -1.01 14.47
C TYR A 262 1.78 -2.51 14.76
N ALA A 263 0.61 -2.96 15.23
CA ALA A 263 0.37 -4.36 15.54
C ALA A 263 0.50 -5.23 14.29
N LEU A 264 -0.15 -4.82 13.18
CA LEU A 264 -0.06 -5.54 11.91
C LEU A 264 1.38 -5.61 11.38
N LEU A 265 2.13 -4.52 11.44
CA LEU A 265 3.54 -4.50 11.02
C LEU A 265 4.44 -5.33 11.93
N LYS A 266 4.17 -5.33 13.24
CA LYS A 266 4.92 -6.15 14.20
C LYS A 266 4.70 -7.64 13.93
N ASP A 267 3.46 -8.04 13.71
CA ASP A 267 3.10 -9.44 13.42
C ASP A 267 3.62 -9.87 12.03
N LEU A 268 3.66 -8.94 11.06
CA LEU A 268 4.25 -9.18 9.75
C LEU A 268 5.77 -9.39 9.81
N GLU A 269 6.46 -8.89 10.84
CA GLU A 269 7.91 -8.95 11.04
C GLU A 269 8.71 -8.69 9.74
N PRO A 270 8.58 -7.53 9.10
CA PRO A 270 9.26 -7.26 7.84
C PRO A 270 10.78 -7.20 8.03
N ALA A 271 11.54 -7.77 7.10
CA ALA A 271 13.00 -7.75 7.14
C ALA A 271 13.55 -6.31 7.08
N PHE A 272 12.85 -5.44 6.35
CA PHE A 272 13.15 -4.02 6.29
C PHE A 272 11.87 -3.17 6.21
N LEU A 273 11.99 -1.91 6.64
CA LEU A 273 11.02 -0.84 6.41
C LEU A 273 11.67 0.23 5.54
N ARG A 274 11.12 0.47 4.36
CA ARG A 274 11.59 1.50 3.43
C ARG A 274 10.63 2.67 3.41
N TYR A 275 11.15 3.90 3.44
CA TYR A 275 10.32 5.11 3.35
C TYR A 275 11.08 6.31 2.77
N PRO A 276 10.39 7.18 1.99
CA PRO A 276 9.08 6.93 1.37
C PRO A 276 9.21 5.95 0.21
N SER A 277 8.17 5.79 -0.64
CA SER A 277 8.38 5.11 -1.92
C SER A 277 9.34 5.91 -2.80
N GLY A 278 9.93 5.23 -3.77
CA GLY A 278 10.96 5.79 -4.62
C GLY A 278 10.47 6.94 -5.48
N ALA A 279 9.31 6.76 -6.12
CA ALA A 279 8.66 7.80 -6.90
C ALA A 279 8.27 9.01 -6.04
N THR A 280 7.75 8.77 -4.82
CA THR A 280 7.45 9.84 -3.86
C THR A 280 8.70 10.63 -3.46
N ALA A 281 9.83 9.95 -3.21
CA ALA A 281 11.10 10.60 -2.90
C ALA A 281 11.64 11.46 -4.06
N ASN A 282 11.49 10.98 -5.30
CA ASN A 282 11.96 11.69 -6.49
C ASN A 282 11.08 12.92 -6.82
N GLY A 283 9.75 12.80 -6.65
CA GLY A 283 8.77 13.80 -7.03
C GLY A 283 8.68 14.05 -8.54
N LEU A 284 7.67 14.81 -8.96
CA LEU A 284 7.42 15.12 -10.37
C LEU A 284 8.38 16.19 -10.90
N MET A 285 8.58 17.24 -10.12
CA MET A 285 9.29 18.47 -10.46
C MET A 285 10.00 19.09 -9.27
N PRO A 286 10.94 20.02 -9.50
CA PRO A 286 11.47 20.86 -8.44
C PRO A 286 10.36 21.47 -7.58
N GLY A 287 10.43 21.23 -6.27
CA GLY A 287 9.42 21.69 -5.30
C GLY A 287 8.27 20.72 -5.02
N THR A 288 8.22 19.56 -5.68
CA THR A 288 7.16 18.54 -5.50
C THR A 288 7.66 17.23 -4.86
N TYR A 289 8.90 17.22 -4.39
CA TYR A 289 9.47 16.12 -3.62
C TYR A 289 9.71 16.54 -2.17
N PRO A 290 9.67 15.58 -1.23
CA PRO A 290 9.91 15.87 0.17
C PRO A 290 11.37 16.29 0.42
N LEU A 291 11.59 17.46 1.04
CA LEU A 291 12.93 18.02 1.28
C LEU A 291 13.51 17.69 2.66
N HIS A 292 12.65 17.58 3.67
CA HIS A 292 13.06 17.54 5.07
C HIS A 292 12.26 16.50 5.86
N LEU A 293 12.20 15.26 5.38
CA LEU A 293 11.52 14.14 6.07
C LEU A 293 12.13 13.81 7.44
N ASP A 294 13.29 14.36 7.76
CA ASP A 294 13.86 14.30 9.11
C ASP A 294 13.34 15.41 10.05
N SER A 295 12.38 16.22 9.60
CA SER A 295 11.65 17.22 10.37
C SER A 295 10.16 17.22 10.02
N LEU A 296 9.27 17.15 11.01
CA LEU A 296 7.81 17.18 10.82
C LEU A 296 7.24 18.54 10.37
N LYS A 297 8.05 19.43 9.80
CA LYS A 297 7.65 20.77 9.35
C LYS A 297 7.41 20.86 7.84
N GLN A 298 7.28 19.72 7.18
CA GLN A 298 6.97 19.70 5.76
C GLN A 298 5.50 20.07 5.54
N LYS A 299 5.24 20.99 4.60
CA LYS A 299 3.88 21.26 4.11
C LYS A 299 3.38 20.05 3.31
N SER A 300 2.06 19.83 3.28
CA SER A 300 1.49 18.79 2.44
C SER A 300 1.97 18.91 1.00
N LEU A 301 2.26 17.77 0.36
CA LEU A 301 2.61 17.69 -1.06
C LEU A 301 1.65 16.78 -1.81
N TRP A 302 1.41 17.09 -3.07
CA TRP A 302 0.76 16.20 -4.02
C TRP A 302 1.81 15.33 -4.70
N THR A 303 1.74 14.02 -4.48
CA THR A 303 2.72 13.06 -4.96
C THR A 303 2.44 12.63 -6.41
N LEU A 304 3.43 12.00 -7.05
CA LEU A 304 3.30 11.39 -8.37
C LEU A 304 2.23 10.30 -8.45
N ARG A 305 1.90 9.67 -7.31
CA ARG A 305 0.87 8.63 -7.21
C ARG A 305 -0.52 9.21 -6.97
N GLU A 306 -0.68 10.52 -7.15
CA GLU A 306 -1.94 11.24 -6.94
C GLU A 306 -2.47 11.10 -5.51
N ASN A 307 -1.56 11.21 -4.52
CA ASN A 307 -1.92 11.23 -3.11
C ASN A 307 -1.35 12.45 -2.40
N GLU A 308 -2.07 12.93 -1.38
CA GLU A 308 -1.52 13.80 -0.35
C GLU A 308 -0.39 13.10 0.43
N LEU A 309 0.71 13.82 0.66
CA LEU A 309 1.73 13.49 1.64
C LEU A 309 1.73 14.60 2.70
N THR A 310 1.17 14.32 3.87
CA THR A 310 0.97 15.32 4.95
C THR A 310 2.25 15.71 5.66
N GLY A 311 3.23 14.80 5.72
CA GLY A 311 4.41 14.96 6.56
C GLY A 311 4.22 14.55 8.03
N ASP A 312 3.08 13.96 8.39
CA ASP A 312 2.82 13.42 9.74
C ASP A 312 3.74 12.26 10.11
N PHE A 313 4.20 11.50 9.11
CA PHE A 313 5.17 10.43 9.26
C PHE A 313 6.48 10.81 8.55
N GLY A 314 7.62 10.69 9.24
CA GLY A 314 8.93 11.00 8.70
C GLY A 314 10.01 10.00 9.11
N TYR A 315 11.27 10.35 8.87
CA TYR A 315 12.40 9.47 9.15
C TYR A 315 12.61 9.21 10.64
N ALA A 316 12.26 10.16 11.52
CA ALA A 316 12.37 9.96 12.95
C ALA A 316 11.39 8.88 13.43
N GLU A 317 10.18 8.89 12.90
CA GLU A 317 9.12 7.90 13.13
C GLU A 317 9.54 6.54 12.55
N LEU A 318 10.02 6.50 11.29
CA LEU A 318 10.52 5.27 10.68
C LEU A 318 11.62 4.62 11.51
N LEU A 319 12.64 5.37 11.94
CA LEU A 319 13.75 4.84 12.73
C LEU A 319 13.28 4.30 14.09
N ARG A 320 12.28 4.94 14.71
CA ARG A 320 11.67 4.46 15.96
C ARG A 320 10.88 3.18 15.72
N LEU A 321 10.06 3.14 14.67
CA LEU A 321 9.25 1.99 14.29
C LEU A 321 10.14 0.78 13.98
N ALA A 322 11.12 0.94 13.09
CA ALA A 322 12.08 -0.10 12.72
C ALA A 322 12.78 -0.69 13.94
N LYS A 323 13.22 0.16 14.88
CA LYS A 323 13.83 -0.28 16.14
C LYS A 323 12.86 -1.08 17.02
N GLU A 324 11.61 -0.64 17.15
CA GLU A 324 10.62 -1.29 18.02
C GLU A 324 10.15 -2.66 17.49
N ILE A 325 10.10 -2.84 16.17
CA ILE A 325 9.66 -4.11 15.56
C ILE A 325 10.82 -4.99 15.08
N GLY A 326 12.07 -4.52 15.20
CA GLY A 326 13.26 -5.31 14.85
C GLY A 326 13.59 -5.36 13.35
N SER A 327 13.10 -4.39 12.55
CA SER A 327 13.33 -4.32 11.11
C SER A 327 14.51 -3.41 10.75
N ALA A 328 15.14 -3.64 9.59
CA ALA A 328 16.17 -2.74 9.05
C ALA A 328 15.53 -1.49 8.40
N PRO A 329 15.93 -0.25 8.77
CA PRO A 329 15.39 0.95 8.13
C PRO A 329 16.14 1.31 6.84
N VAL A 330 15.40 1.55 5.76
CA VAL A 330 15.90 2.06 4.47
C VAL A 330 15.32 3.45 4.20
N LEU A 331 16.16 4.48 4.17
CA LEU A 331 15.74 5.87 3.89
C LEU A 331 15.96 6.20 2.42
N VAL A 332 14.90 6.54 1.70
CA VAL A 332 14.99 6.96 0.29
C VAL A 332 15.05 8.48 0.22
N ALA A 333 16.22 9.04 -0.03
CA ALA A 333 16.43 10.49 -0.05
C ALA A 333 16.53 11.00 -1.49
N ASN A 334 15.78 12.05 -1.82
CA ASN A 334 15.95 12.74 -3.10
C ASN A 334 17.41 13.15 -3.30
N PHE A 335 17.96 12.85 -4.48
CA PHE A 335 19.37 13.09 -4.79
C PHE A 335 19.58 14.19 -5.86
N GLY A 336 18.64 15.13 -5.91
CA GLY A 336 18.62 16.24 -6.86
C GLY A 336 18.16 15.83 -8.26
N PHE A 337 17.29 14.82 -8.33
CA PHE A 337 16.62 14.33 -9.54
C PHE A 337 15.11 14.33 -9.32
N THR A 338 14.37 14.60 -10.39
CA THR A 338 12.95 14.24 -10.49
C THR A 338 12.81 12.80 -10.99
N ASP A 339 11.61 12.25 -10.88
CA ASP A 339 11.37 10.85 -11.22
C ASP A 339 11.63 10.55 -12.71
N PRO A 340 12.23 9.40 -13.09
CA PRO A 340 12.49 9.06 -14.49
C PRO A 340 11.23 8.94 -15.35
N SER A 341 10.07 8.66 -14.77
CA SER A 341 8.79 8.69 -15.50
C SER A 341 8.45 10.10 -15.99
N THR A 342 9.08 11.13 -15.42
CA THR A 342 8.99 12.49 -15.92
C THR A 342 9.82 12.62 -17.19
N ILE A 343 9.16 12.90 -18.32
CA ILE A 343 9.80 12.88 -19.66
C ILE A 343 10.96 13.92 -19.77
N GLN A 344 11.07 14.88 -18.84
CA GLN A 344 12.24 15.75 -18.69
C GLN A 344 12.75 15.62 -17.25
N ARG A 345 13.54 14.57 -16.99
CA ARG A 345 14.29 14.44 -15.73
C ARG A 345 15.08 15.72 -15.49
N VAL A 346 14.76 16.45 -14.41
CA VAL A 346 15.48 17.67 -14.04
C VAL A 346 16.63 17.30 -13.13
N GLU A 347 17.82 17.77 -13.50
CA GLU A 347 19.06 17.52 -12.77
C GLU A 347 19.60 18.85 -12.24
N ASP A 348 19.26 19.22 -11.00
CA ASP A 348 19.81 20.44 -10.42
C ASP A 348 21.21 20.16 -9.87
N ILE A 349 22.23 20.54 -10.63
CA ILE A 349 23.63 20.33 -10.25
C ILE A 349 24.00 21.16 -9.02
N LYS A 350 23.34 22.31 -8.79
CA LYS A 350 23.65 23.19 -7.65
C LYS A 350 23.20 22.60 -6.32
N GLU A 351 22.23 21.68 -6.36
CA GLU A 351 21.71 20.99 -5.19
C GLU A 351 22.70 19.93 -4.67
N LEU A 352 23.63 19.41 -5.46
CA LEU A 352 24.45 18.26 -5.06
C LEU A 352 25.15 18.43 -3.68
N PRO A 353 25.83 19.55 -3.37
CA PRO A 353 26.46 19.72 -2.06
C PRO A 353 25.45 19.72 -0.90
N SER A 354 24.27 20.31 -1.08
CA SER A 354 23.21 20.33 -0.06
C SER A 354 22.63 18.93 0.15
N ARG A 355 22.50 18.13 -0.91
CA ARG A 355 22.02 16.74 -0.85
C ARG A 355 23.02 15.81 -0.16
N ILE A 356 24.31 15.93 -0.44
CA ILE A 356 25.34 15.15 0.27
C ILE A 356 25.35 15.52 1.77
N ALA A 357 25.31 16.82 2.09
CA ALA A 357 25.22 17.28 3.48
C ALA A 357 23.96 16.78 4.20
N TYR A 358 22.84 16.67 3.47
CA TYR A 358 21.60 16.11 4.00
C TYR A 358 21.74 14.61 4.29
N ILE A 359 22.27 13.82 3.34
CA ILE A 359 22.51 12.38 3.53
C ILE A 359 23.48 12.14 4.71
N ASP A 360 24.56 12.91 4.82
CA ASP A 360 25.47 12.86 5.98
C ASP A 360 24.71 13.08 7.30
N ARG A 361 23.79 14.04 7.34
CA ARG A 361 22.93 14.29 8.52
C ARG A 361 22.05 13.09 8.83
N LEU A 362 21.46 12.44 7.82
CA LEU A 362 20.63 11.25 8.00
C LEU A 362 21.42 10.09 8.59
N ILE A 363 22.62 9.82 8.06
CA ILE A 363 23.52 8.77 8.55
C ILE A 363 23.89 9.02 10.02
N ARG A 364 24.25 10.26 10.38
CA ARG A 364 24.57 10.61 11.77
C ARG A 364 23.41 10.37 12.72
N ARG A 365 22.19 10.72 12.32
CA ARG A 365 20.98 10.50 13.13
C ARG A 365 20.60 9.02 13.22
N GLY A 366 20.77 8.26 12.15
CA GLY A 366 20.44 6.85 12.06
C GLY A 366 21.54 5.88 12.50
N ARG A 367 22.71 6.38 12.96
CA ARG A 367 23.89 5.54 13.29
C ARG A 367 23.58 4.43 14.28
N SER A 368 22.76 4.70 15.30
CA SER A 368 22.39 3.69 16.30
C SER A 368 21.50 2.57 15.76
N SER A 369 20.86 2.78 14.61
CA SER A 369 19.92 1.86 13.98
C SER A 369 20.49 1.17 12.73
N LYS A 370 21.79 1.33 12.44
CA LYS A 370 22.45 0.83 11.22
C LYS A 370 21.64 1.13 9.95
N VAL A 371 21.27 2.40 9.80
CA VAL A 371 20.42 2.86 8.70
C VAL A 371 21.06 2.62 7.34
N THR A 372 20.27 2.14 6.38
CA THR A 372 20.65 2.08 4.97
C THR A 372 20.06 3.28 4.23
N ILE A 373 20.87 3.95 3.41
CA ILE A 373 20.43 5.09 2.60
C ILE A 373 20.30 4.67 1.13
N GLN A 374 19.24 5.10 0.47
CA GLN A 374 19.05 4.98 -0.97
C GLN A 374 18.94 6.40 -1.57
N PRO A 375 20.00 6.92 -2.24
CA PRO A 375 19.97 8.24 -2.85
C PRO A 375 19.20 8.22 -4.18
N GLY A 376 17.89 8.49 -4.10
CA GLY A 376 16.96 8.49 -5.22
C GLY A 376 16.47 7.10 -5.61
N TYR A 377 15.67 7.03 -6.68
CA TYR A 377 15.03 5.79 -7.13
C TYR A 377 14.98 5.68 -8.65
N ASN A 378 15.28 4.49 -9.17
CA ASN A 378 15.31 4.19 -10.60
C ASN A 378 16.19 5.16 -11.42
N LEU A 379 17.29 5.65 -10.82
CA LEU A 379 18.16 6.64 -11.44
C LEU A 379 19.36 5.93 -12.11
N THR A 380 19.54 6.18 -13.41
CA THR A 380 20.66 5.65 -14.20
C THR A 380 21.33 6.73 -15.05
N GLY A 381 22.50 6.40 -15.60
CA GLY A 381 23.26 7.23 -16.53
C GLY A 381 24.35 8.09 -15.88
N LEU A 382 25.18 8.71 -16.74
CA LEU A 382 26.45 9.33 -16.38
C LEU A 382 26.37 10.38 -15.26
N GLU A 383 25.31 11.19 -15.22
CA GLU A 383 25.18 12.22 -14.19
C GLU A 383 24.87 11.61 -12.81
N TYR A 384 24.01 10.59 -12.74
CA TYR A 384 23.75 9.88 -11.49
C TYR A 384 25.04 9.23 -10.98
N ASP A 385 25.79 8.56 -11.85
CA ASP A 385 27.08 7.95 -11.50
C ASP A 385 28.09 8.96 -10.97
N ARG A 386 28.20 10.13 -11.63
CA ARG A 386 29.08 11.22 -11.19
C ARG A 386 28.71 11.70 -9.78
N ARG A 387 27.42 11.85 -9.49
CA ARG A 387 26.94 12.29 -8.17
C ARG A 387 27.14 11.22 -7.11
N PHE A 388 26.84 9.97 -7.44
CA PHE A 388 27.01 8.84 -6.52
C PHE A 388 28.49 8.65 -6.17
N ALA A 389 29.40 8.73 -7.14
CA ALA A 389 30.84 8.70 -6.88
C ALA A 389 31.30 9.82 -5.93
N LYS A 390 30.80 11.05 -6.11
CA LYS A 390 31.09 12.18 -5.20
C LYS A 390 30.55 11.97 -3.79
N LEU A 391 29.34 11.40 -3.66
CA LEU A 391 28.76 11.04 -2.38
C LEU A 391 29.67 10.05 -1.64
N LEU A 392 30.14 9.02 -2.33
CA LEU A 392 31.04 8.02 -1.76
C LEU A 392 32.39 8.63 -1.35
N GLU A 393 33.02 9.42 -2.22
CA GLU A 393 34.28 10.14 -1.93
C GLU A 393 34.19 10.97 -0.63
N GLU A 394 33.03 11.60 -0.39
CA GLU A 394 32.81 12.41 0.80
C GLU A 394 32.43 11.64 2.07
N LEU A 395 31.81 10.46 1.95
CA LEU A 395 31.19 9.74 3.07
C LEU A 395 31.92 8.47 3.49
N GLU A 396 32.51 7.70 2.56
CA GLU A 396 33.27 6.48 2.90
C GLU A 396 34.39 6.76 3.92
N PRO A 397 35.19 7.85 3.80
CA PRO A 397 36.24 8.14 4.79
C PRO A 397 35.69 8.46 6.18
N LYS A 398 34.41 8.89 6.29
CA LYS A 398 33.75 9.25 7.55
C LYS A 398 33.03 8.05 8.18
N TYR A 399 32.58 7.09 7.37
CA TYR A 399 31.73 5.97 7.78
C TYR A 399 32.25 4.65 7.20
N PRO A 400 33.14 3.94 7.93
CA PRO A 400 33.70 2.66 7.48
C PRO A 400 32.65 1.56 7.21
N ASP A 401 31.49 1.62 7.87
CA ASP A 401 30.37 0.66 7.72
C ASP A 401 29.20 1.26 6.93
N LEU A 402 29.47 2.19 6.00
CA LEU A 402 28.45 2.88 5.21
C LEU A 402 27.51 1.88 4.50
N GLN A 403 26.22 1.95 4.82
CA GLN A 403 25.18 1.16 4.16
C GLN A 403 24.46 2.04 3.14
N ILE A 404 24.71 1.78 1.86
CA ILE A 404 24.10 2.51 0.77
C ILE A 404 23.65 1.57 -0.35
N ILE A 405 22.48 1.86 -0.92
CA ILE A 405 21.92 1.13 -2.07
C ILE A 405 21.87 2.09 -3.26
N SER A 406 22.47 1.71 -4.38
CA SER A 406 22.35 2.49 -5.62
C SER A 406 20.92 2.43 -6.16
N ALA A 407 20.40 3.56 -6.63
CA ALA A 407 19.09 3.68 -7.27
C ALA A 407 18.98 3.00 -8.65
N GLY A 408 20.09 2.51 -9.21
CA GLY A 408 20.13 1.85 -10.51
C GLY A 408 21.37 0.99 -10.72
N ASN A 409 21.34 0.14 -11.73
CA ASN A 409 22.43 -0.77 -12.11
C ASN A 409 23.68 0.02 -12.54
N ARG A 410 24.83 -0.29 -11.93
CA ARG A 410 26.11 0.41 -12.17
C ARG A 410 27.16 -0.43 -12.91
N MET A 411 26.84 -1.67 -13.28
CA MET A 411 27.81 -2.60 -13.86
C MET A 411 28.47 -2.10 -15.15
N GLU A 412 27.71 -1.41 -16.00
CA GLU A 412 28.21 -0.91 -17.30
C GLU A 412 29.33 0.12 -17.13
N TYR A 413 29.35 0.83 -16.00
CA TYR A 413 30.28 1.93 -15.72
C TYR A 413 31.34 1.55 -14.69
N GLN A 414 31.04 0.62 -13.79
CA GLN A 414 31.95 0.03 -12.83
C GLN A 414 31.75 -1.48 -12.83
N LYS A 415 32.60 -2.19 -13.59
CA LYS A 415 32.55 -3.65 -13.79
C LYS A 415 32.53 -4.46 -12.48
N TYR A 416 32.92 -3.85 -11.37
CA TYR A 416 32.83 -4.39 -10.01
C TYR A 416 32.38 -3.25 -9.07
N SER A 417 31.07 -3.10 -8.88
CA SER A 417 30.52 -2.21 -7.84
C SER A 417 30.32 -3.03 -6.58
N ASP A 418 30.95 -2.63 -5.48
CA ASP A 418 30.78 -3.28 -4.17
C ASP A 418 29.43 -2.96 -3.51
N TYR A 419 28.64 -2.06 -4.11
CA TYR A 419 27.35 -1.60 -3.60
C TYR A 419 26.17 -2.33 -4.24
N PRO A 420 25.19 -2.81 -3.44
CA PRO A 420 23.95 -3.34 -3.98
C PRO A 420 23.18 -2.24 -4.72
N TYR A 421 22.42 -2.62 -5.73
CA TYR A 421 21.49 -1.71 -6.40
C TYR A 421 20.05 -2.19 -6.23
N ASP A 422 19.14 -1.24 -6.32
CA ASP A 422 17.70 -1.47 -6.37
C ASP A 422 17.31 -1.87 -7.81
N LEU A 423 17.04 -3.17 -8.01
CA LEU A 423 16.57 -3.74 -9.25
C LEU A 423 15.08 -3.42 -9.41
N ILE A 424 14.78 -2.53 -10.35
CA ILE A 424 13.41 -2.18 -10.70
C ILE A 424 12.88 -3.23 -11.67
N LEU A 425 11.81 -3.92 -11.27
CA LEU A 425 11.12 -4.87 -12.10
C LEU A 425 10.03 -4.15 -12.92
N PRO A 426 9.72 -4.63 -14.15
CA PRO A 426 8.48 -4.24 -14.80
C PRO A 426 7.29 -4.68 -13.94
N GLU A 427 6.12 -4.11 -14.22
CA GLU A 427 4.88 -4.50 -13.56
C GLU A 427 4.60 -5.99 -13.81
N VAL A 428 4.44 -6.76 -12.74
CA VAL A 428 4.32 -8.22 -12.82
C VAL A 428 2.91 -8.59 -13.26
N SER A 429 2.80 -9.27 -14.38
CA SER A 429 1.58 -9.85 -14.92
C SER A 429 1.79 -11.32 -15.25
N TYR A 430 0.73 -12.02 -15.68
CA TYR A 430 0.88 -13.39 -16.17
C TYR A 430 1.78 -13.45 -17.42
N ASP A 431 1.64 -12.48 -18.32
CA ASP A 431 2.29 -12.51 -19.64
C ASP A 431 3.81 -12.27 -19.58
N ASN A 432 4.31 -11.68 -18.50
CA ASN A 432 5.74 -11.38 -18.31
C ASN A 432 6.37 -12.04 -17.08
N LEU A 433 5.66 -12.92 -16.37
CA LEU A 433 6.17 -13.53 -15.14
C LEU A 433 7.51 -14.26 -15.35
N GLU A 434 7.68 -14.91 -16.50
CA GLU A 434 8.92 -15.59 -16.87
C GLU A 434 10.07 -14.61 -17.15
N GLU A 435 9.78 -13.48 -17.80
CA GLU A 435 10.75 -12.41 -18.00
C GLU A 435 11.18 -11.82 -16.65
N VAL A 436 10.24 -11.58 -15.74
CA VAL A 436 10.50 -11.08 -14.39
C VAL A 436 11.36 -12.05 -13.57
N ASP A 437 11.03 -13.35 -13.55
CA ASP A 437 11.87 -14.36 -12.87
C ASP A 437 13.27 -14.41 -13.51
N SER A 438 13.33 -14.34 -14.83
CA SER A 438 14.59 -14.30 -15.57
C SER A 438 15.42 -13.09 -15.18
N LEU A 439 14.84 -11.89 -15.03
CA LEU A 439 15.57 -10.66 -14.63
C LEU A 439 16.24 -10.78 -13.26
N ILE A 440 15.65 -11.54 -12.32
CA ILE A 440 16.25 -11.79 -11.01
C ILE A 440 17.48 -12.71 -11.12
N VAL A 441 17.49 -13.62 -12.10
CA VAL A 441 18.59 -14.57 -12.33
C VAL A 441 19.59 -14.06 -13.36
N HIS A 442 19.16 -13.17 -14.26
CA HIS A 442 19.98 -12.58 -15.30
C HIS A 442 21.02 -11.73 -14.61
N ASN A 443 22.19 -12.35 -14.41
CA ASN A 443 23.46 -11.84 -13.89
C ASN A 443 24.12 -12.87 -12.93
N ASP A 444 24.19 -14.15 -13.31
CA ASP A 444 25.06 -15.16 -12.67
C ASP A 444 26.54 -14.71 -12.55
N GLN A 445 26.92 -13.62 -13.23
CA GLN A 445 28.24 -12.98 -13.18
C GLN A 445 28.42 -11.94 -12.06
N LEU A 446 27.36 -11.55 -11.34
CA LEU A 446 27.39 -10.34 -10.51
C LEU A 446 28.09 -10.48 -9.15
N LEU A 447 28.26 -11.70 -8.61
CA LEU A 447 28.86 -11.95 -7.28
C LEU A 447 28.24 -11.18 -6.09
N PHE A 448 27.19 -10.37 -6.29
CA PHE A 448 26.54 -9.57 -5.26
C PHE A 448 25.01 -9.65 -5.36
N PRO A 449 24.29 -9.82 -4.23
CA PRO A 449 22.83 -9.84 -4.22
C PRO A 449 22.26 -8.43 -4.46
N HIS A 450 21.23 -8.33 -5.30
CA HIS A 450 20.50 -7.08 -5.54
C HIS A 450 19.29 -6.96 -4.62
N LEU A 451 18.85 -5.72 -4.39
CA LEU A 451 17.60 -5.44 -3.70
C LEU A 451 16.49 -5.33 -4.74
N VAL A 452 15.33 -5.95 -4.50
CA VAL A 452 14.10 -5.59 -5.20
C VAL A 452 13.24 -4.85 -4.19
N SER A 453 13.24 -3.51 -4.19
CA SER A 453 12.63 -2.73 -3.10
C SER A 453 11.13 -2.48 -3.26
N GLU A 454 10.62 -2.53 -4.49
CA GLU A 454 9.21 -2.38 -4.84
C GLU A 454 8.85 -3.33 -5.98
N VAL A 455 7.92 -4.25 -5.73
CA VAL A 455 7.30 -5.08 -6.75
C VAL A 455 5.88 -4.58 -6.98
N ASN A 456 5.63 -4.10 -8.19
CA ASN A 456 4.30 -3.68 -8.64
C ASN A 456 3.67 -4.80 -9.46
N PHE A 457 2.36 -4.96 -9.33
CA PHE A 457 1.58 -5.99 -10.02
C PHE A 457 0.53 -5.34 -10.89
N ASP A 458 0.31 -5.95 -12.05
CA ASP A 458 -0.64 -5.46 -13.03
C ASP A 458 -2.05 -5.34 -12.44
N LYS A 459 -2.65 -4.18 -12.69
CA LYS A 459 -3.99 -3.79 -12.27
C LYS A 459 -4.99 -3.86 -13.42
N HIS A 460 -4.51 -3.98 -14.67
CA HIS A 460 -5.30 -3.94 -15.88
C HIS A 460 -5.58 -5.36 -16.40
N TYR A 461 -6.63 -5.96 -15.85
CA TYR A 461 -7.05 -7.32 -16.19
C TYR A 461 -7.78 -7.45 -17.54
N ASP A 462 -7.96 -6.34 -18.26
CA ASP A 462 -8.62 -6.26 -19.56
C ASP A 462 -7.66 -6.51 -20.74
N THR A 463 -6.35 -6.45 -20.51
CA THR A 463 -5.32 -6.67 -21.52
C THR A 463 -4.57 -7.97 -21.28
N GLY A 464 -5.12 -9.11 -21.73
CA GLY A 464 -4.38 -10.39 -21.81
C GLY A 464 -4.95 -11.54 -20.98
N TYR A 465 -4.08 -12.48 -20.59
CA TYR A 465 -4.46 -13.64 -19.78
C TYR A 465 -4.65 -13.25 -18.32
N PHE A 466 -5.90 -13.24 -17.86
CA PHE A 466 -6.20 -12.96 -16.46
C PHE A 466 -5.75 -14.10 -15.53
N LEU A 467 -4.89 -13.75 -14.57
CA LEU A 467 -4.59 -14.54 -13.38
C LEU A 467 -5.10 -13.78 -12.14
N PRO A 468 -5.86 -14.44 -11.25
CA PRO A 468 -6.34 -13.80 -10.04
C PRO A 468 -5.24 -13.16 -9.15
N PRO A 469 -5.52 -12.05 -8.45
CA PRO A 469 -4.50 -11.24 -7.77
C PRO A 469 -3.63 -11.98 -6.75
N LEU A 470 -4.21 -12.86 -5.93
CA LEU A 470 -3.46 -13.66 -4.95
C LEU A 470 -2.62 -14.74 -5.62
N ALA A 471 -3.18 -15.44 -6.61
CA ALA A 471 -2.45 -16.47 -7.36
C ALA A 471 -1.21 -15.90 -8.05
N LEU A 472 -1.32 -14.71 -8.66
CA LEU A 472 -0.19 -14.00 -9.27
C LEU A 472 0.90 -13.63 -8.26
N ARG A 473 0.51 -13.06 -7.11
CA ARG A 473 1.45 -12.69 -6.04
C ARG A 473 2.11 -13.92 -5.41
N ALA A 474 1.35 -15.00 -5.23
CA ALA A 474 1.86 -16.26 -4.73
C ALA A 474 2.86 -16.90 -5.69
N ALA A 475 2.53 -16.94 -6.99
CA ALA A 475 3.44 -17.41 -8.03
C ALA A 475 4.77 -16.66 -8.01
N PHE A 476 4.70 -15.34 -8.01
CA PHE A 476 5.89 -14.49 -7.92
C PHE A 476 6.69 -14.74 -6.63
N LEU A 477 6.05 -14.83 -5.46
CA LEU A 477 6.74 -15.09 -4.18
C LEU A 477 7.41 -16.47 -4.14
N ILE A 478 6.76 -17.49 -4.70
CA ILE A 478 7.31 -18.85 -4.81
C ILE A 478 8.54 -18.85 -5.74
N LEU A 479 8.47 -18.13 -6.87
CA LEU A 479 9.62 -17.94 -7.75
C LEU A 479 10.75 -17.18 -7.05
N ALA A 480 10.44 -16.08 -6.39
CA ALA A 480 11.41 -15.30 -5.62
C ALA A 480 12.07 -16.13 -4.51
N GLU A 481 11.36 -17.04 -3.85
CA GLU A 481 11.95 -17.97 -2.88
C GLU A 481 12.98 -18.90 -3.53
N ARG A 482 12.72 -19.39 -4.75
CA ARG A 482 13.72 -20.15 -5.54
C ARG A 482 14.94 -19.30 -5.88
N ARG A 483 14.80 -17.97 -5.92
CA ARG A 483 15.86 -17.00 -6.23
C ARG A 483 16.47 -16.31 -5.00
N THR A 484 16.15 -16.77 -3.79
CA THR A 484 16.73 -16.25 -2.54
C THR A 484 18.27 -16.05 -2.57
N PRO A 485 19.09 -16.91 -3.21
CA PRO A 485 20.54 -16.71 -3.28
C PRO A 485 20.98 -15.39 -3.92
N TYR A 486 20.14 -14.83 -4.79
CA TYR A 486 20.41 -13.63 -5.59
C TYR A 486 19.77 -12.37 -5.00
N LEU A 487 18.87 -12.53 -4.02
CA LEU A 487 18.06 -11.46 -3.46
C LEU A 487 18.57 -11.06 -2.07
N LEU A 488 19.00 -9.81 -1.92
CA LEU A 488 19.33 -9.24 -0.61
C LEU A 488 18.07 -9.03 0.21
N THR A 489 17.00 -8.56 -0.44
CA THR A 489 15.68 -8.34 0.12
C THR A 489 14.63 -8.20 -1.00
N LEU A 490 13.36 -8.45 -0.67
CA LEU A 490 12.20 -8.30 -1.55
C LEU A 490 11.12 -7.42 -0.88
N GLY A 491 10.74 -6.33 -1.53
CA GLY A 491 9.70 -5.40 -1.08
C GLY A 491 8.40 -5.55 -1.84
N ILE A 492 7.34 -5.96 -1.16
CA ILE A 492 6.00 -6.10 -1.76
C ILE A 492 5.21 -4.79 -1.59
N THR A 493 4.59 -4.33 -2.68
CA THR A 493 3.79 -3.09 -2.71
C THR A 493 2.45 -3.29 -3.41
N PRO A 494 1.42 -2.47 -3.11
CA PRO A 494 1.39 -1.46 -2.05
C PRO A 494 1.15 -2.06 -0.66
N LEU A 495 1.74 -1.42 0.37
CA LEU A 495 1.47 -1.79 1.76
C LEU A 495 0.04 -1.38 2.17
N LEU A 496 -0.36 -0.14 1.86
CA LEU A 496 -1.65 0.45 2.24
C LEU A 496 -2.45 0.85 1.00
N SER A 497 -3.74 0.56 0.99
CA SER A 497 -4.72 1.14 0.07
C SER A 497 -6.11 1.17 0.73
N SER A 498 -6.95 2.12 0.32
CA SER A 498 -8.38 2.14 0.66
C SER A 498 -9.28 1.44 -0.37
N ASN A 499 -8.69 0.84 -1.42
CA ASN A 499 -9.40 0.14 -2.48
C ASN A 499 -8.77 -1.24 -2.74
N ILE A 500 -9.31 -2.26 -2.08
CA ILE A 500 -8.81 -3.64 -2.20
C ILE A 500 -9.00 -4.23 -3.60
N GLU A 501 -10.06 -3.86 -4.32
CA GLU A 501 -10.39 -4.39 -5.64
C GLU A 501 -9.42 -3.89 -6.71
N GLN A 502 -9.00 -2.63 -6.60
CA GLN A 502 -8.08 -2.00 -7.55
C GLN A 502 -6.61 -2.29 -7.25
N ASP A 503 -6.20 -2.26 -5.98
CA ASP A 503 -4.78 -2.27 -5.61
C ASP A 503 -4.30 -3.59 -5.01
N TYR A 504 -5.23 -4.37 -4.44
CA TYR A 504 -4.94 -5.60 -3.70
C TYR A 504 -3.76 -5.44 -2.72
N PRO A 505 -3.87 -4.50 -1.74
CA PRO A 505 -2.79 -4.15 -0.83
C PRO A 505 -2.53 -5.24 0.20
N ILE A 506 -1.40 -5.13 0.91
CA ILE A 506 -1.15 -5.96 2.09
C ILE A 506 -2.12 -5.59 3.22
N ILE A 507 -2.38 -4.30 3.46
CA ILE A 507 -3.28 -3.82 4.52
C ILE A 507 -4.29 -2.87 3.90
N GLU A 508 -5.56 -3.11 4.16
CA GLU A 508 -6.66 -2.23 3.73
C GLU A 508 -6.91 -1.15 4.79
N VAL A 509 -7.20 0.07 4.34
CA VAL A 509 -7.52 1.21 5.20
C VAL A 509 -8.94 1.70 4.96
N VAL A 510 -9.81 1.52 5.95
CA VAL A 510 -11.26 1.78 5.88
C VAL A 510 -11.65 2.67 7.07
N GLY A 511 -12.03 3.92 6.82
CA GLY A 511 -12.48 4.86 7.86
C GLY A 511 -11.38 5.19 8.88
N GLY A 512 -10.11 5.05 8.48
CA GLY A 512 -8.94 5.16 9.36
C GLY A 512 -8.67 3.92 10.22
N ALA A 513 -9.40 2.82 10.03
CA ALA A 513 -9.07 1.52 10.59
C ALA A 513 -8.17 0.73 9.61
N TYR A 514 -7.19 0.02 10.14
CA TYR A 514 -6.27 -0.82 9.37
C TYR A 514 -6.68 -2.27 9.51
N ARG A 515 -6.87 -2.97 8.39
CA ARG A 515 -7.35 -4.37 8.36
C ARG A 515 -6.38 -5.24 7.56
N PRO A 516 -6.03 -6.44 8.05
CA PRO A 516 -5.26 -7.38 7.25
C PRO A 516 -6.08 -7.81 6.04
N THR A 517 -5.44 -7.93 4.88
CA THR A 517 -6.05 -8.53 3.68
C THR A 517 -5.67 -10.02 3.58
N GLN A 518 -6.20 -10.70 2.57
CA GLN A 518 -5.80 -12.08 2.30
C GLN A 518 -4.35 -12.20 1.83
N LEU A 519 -3.79 -11.13 1.25
CA LEU A 519 -2.36 -11.06 0.97
C LEU A 519 -1.55 -10.96 2.27
N TYR A 520 -2.04 -10.24 3.29
CA TYR A 520 -1.43 -10.23 4.62
C TYR A 520 -1.40 -11.64 5.23
N ASP A 521 -2.56 -12.30 5.29
CA ASP A 521 -2.67 -13.65 5.85
C ASP A 521 -1.76 -14.63 5.10
N TYR A 522 -1.73 -14.55 3.77
CA TYR A 522 -0.83 -15.36 2.96
C TYR A 522 0.65 -15.07 3.22
N LEU A 523 1.05 -13.81 3.41
CA LEU A 523 2.44 -13.47 3.75
C LEU A 523 2.84 -14.03 5.12
N ILE A 524 1.95 -14.00 6.12
CA ILE A 524 2.17 -14.63 7.43
C ILE A 524 2.34 -16.14 7.26
N ASP A 525 1.43 -16.79 6.53
CA ASP A 525 1.51 -18.24 6.29
C ASP A 525 2.75 -18.61 5.47
N PHE A 526 3.09 -17.85 4.43
CA PHE A 526 4.28 -18.06 3.61
C PHE A 526 5.58 -17.98 4.42
N LYS A 527 5.61 -17.09 5.42
CA LYS A 527 6.72 -16.94 6.35
C LYS A 527 6.75 -18.01 7.45
N THR A 528 5.60 -18.58 7.78
CA THR A 528 5.46 -19.63 8.81
C THR A 528 5.73 -21.01 8.21
N PHE A 529 5.22 -21.27 7.01
CA PHE A 529 5.38 -22.51 6.24
C PHE A 529 6.65 -22.47 5.40
N ARG A 530 7.79 -22.24 6.04
CA ARG A 530 9.09 -22.25 5.37
C ARG A 530 10.20 -22.82 6.25
N GLY A 531 11.18 -23.40 5.59
CA GLY A 531 12.45 -23.79 6.15
C GLY A 531 13.58 -22.83 5.82
N ALA A 532 14.76 -23.06 6.40
CA ALA A 532 15.98 -22.32 6.06
C ALA A 532 16.76 -22.96 4.91
N HIS A 533 16.42 -24.18 4.51
CA HIS A 533 17.12 -24.93 3.47
C HIS A 533 16.27 -24.98 2.22
N LEU A 534 16.69 -24.28 1.16
CA LEU A 534 16.04 -24.32 -0.15
C LEU A 534 16.53 -25.54 -0.94
N HIS A 535 15.61 -26.34 -1.48
CA HIS A 535 15.92 -27.55 -2.23
C HIS A 535 15.76 -27.37 -3.73
N ARG A 536 16.63 -28.03 -4.50
CA ARG A 536 16.42 -28.19 -5.94
C ARG A 536 15.36 -29.26 -6.12
N GLY A 537 14.11 -28.90 -6.39
CA GLY A 537 13.15 -29.92 -6.84
C GLY A 537 13.57 -30.46 -8.22
N ASP A 538 13.04 -31.62 -8.60
CA ASP A 538 12.81 -31.97 -10.01
C ASP A 538 11.75 -31.01 -10.58
N MET A 539 12.08 -29.73 -10.58
CA MET A 539 11.23 -28.64 -11.02
C MET A 539 11.21 -28.68 -12.54
N PRO A 540 10.05 -28.65 -13.19
CA PRO A 540 10.00 -28.36 -14.62
C PRO A 540 10.71 -27.03 -14.84
N GLU A 541 11.88 -27.06 -15.48
CA GLU A 541 12.33 -25.94 -16.28
C GLU A 541 11.71 -26.20 -17.66
N PRO A 542 10.65 -25.48 -18.03
CA PRO A 542 10.45 -24.03 -17.83
C PRO A 542 9.23 -23.63 -16.97
N LEU A 543 9.06 -22.31 -16.77
CA LEU A 543 7.86 -21.65 -16.21
C LEU A 543 6.55 -21.97 -16.95
N SER A 544 6.61 -22.74 -18.05
CA SER A 544 5.46 -23.30 -18.77
C SER A 544 4.73 -24.42 -18.01
N SER A 545 4.95 -24.57 -16.70
CA SER A 545 4.24 -25.55 -15.88
C SER A 545 2.94 -24.96 -15.38
N ASP A 546 1.87 -25.75 -15.48
CA ASP A 546 0.55 -25.42 -14.92
C ASP A 546 0.58 -25.20 -13.38
N ILE A 547 1.65 -25.68 -12.72
CA ILE A 547 1.90 -25.46 -11.28
C ILE A 547 3.29 -24.86 -11.07
N ILE A 548 3.34 -23.74 -10.34
CA ILE A 548 4.58 -23.15 -9.84
C ILE A 548 4.74 -23.59 -8.38
N LEU A 549 5.92 -24.08 -8.00
CA LEU A 549 6.16 -24.59 -6.65
C LEU A 549 7.54 -24.21 -6.08
N SER A 550 7.72 -24.38 -4.77
CA SER A 550 9.01 -24.30 -4.08
C SER A 550 9.05 -25.31 -2.94
N ILE A 551 10.25 -25.80 -2.60
CA ILE A 551 10.46 -26.76 -1.53
C ILE A 551 11.55 -26.24 -0.60
N THR A 552 11.22 -26.14 0.68
CA THR A 552 12.18 -25.78 1.74
C THR A 552 12.12 -26.78 2.90
N SER A 553 13.16 -26.84 3.73
CA SER A 553 13.14 -27.66 4.95
C SER A 553 13.79 -26.98 6.14
N ASP A 554 13.39 -27.38 7.33
CA ASP A 554 14.00 -26.97 8.59
C ASP A 554 14.82 -28.12 9.17
N GLU A 555 16.13 -27.91 9.30
CA GLU A 555 17.08 -28.90 9.81
C GLU A 555 16.82 -29.24 11.29
N LYS A 556 16.33 -28.29 12.09
CA LYS A 556 16.10 -28.48 13.53
C LYS A 556 14.84 -29.27 13.83
N THR A 557 13.74 -28.98 13.13
CA THR A 557 12.47 -29.68 13.34
C THR A 557 12.34 -30.94 12.47
N GLY A 558 13.08 -31.00 11.37
CA GLY A 558 12.94 -32.05 10.37
C GLY A 558 11.76 -31.84 9.42
N ASN A 559 11.06 -30.72 9.51
CA ASN A 559 9.90 -30.42 8.67
C ASN A 559 10.31 -30.10 7.23
N TYR A 560 9.46 -30.50 6.28
CA TYR A 560 9.53 -30.08 4.88
C TYR A 560 8.31 -29.23 4.54
N TYR A 561 8.53 -28.22 3.71
CA TYR A 561 7.50 -27.31 3.28
C TYR A 561 7.44 -27.31 1.76
N LEU A 562 6.26 -27.56 1.20
CA LEU A 562 5.97 -27.44 -0.22
C LEU A 562 4.98 -26.29 -0.39
N LYS A 563 5.33 -25.32 -1.22
CA LYS A 563 4.42 -24.24 -1.60
C LYS A 563 4.09 -24.41 -3.07
N ALA A 564 2.83 -24.26 -3.43
CA ALA A 564 2.39 -24.45 -4.81
C ALA A 564 1.23 -23.53 -5.17
N VAL A 565 1.16 -23.16 -6.44
CA VAL A 565 0.03 -22.43 -7.01
C VAL A 565 -0.36 -23.04 -8.34
N ASN A 566 -1.66 -23.30 -8.51
CA ASN A 566 -2.24 -23.68 -9.80
C ASN A 566 -2.43 -22.43 -10.65
N MET A 567 -1.75 -22.34 -11.78
CA MET A 567 -1.78 -21.18 -12.67
C MET A 567 -2.95 -21.21 -13.67
N THR A 568 -3.79 -22.26 -13.60
CA THR A 568 -4.80 -22.55 -14.61
C THR A 568 -6.23 -22.39 -14.10
N ARG A 569 -7.17 -22.29 -15.05
CA ARG A 569 -8.62 -22.28 -14.81
C ARG A 569 -9.20 -23.67 -14.55
N HIS A 570 -8.37 -24.70 -14.57
CA HIS A 570 -8.79 -26.10 -14.46
C HIS A 570 -8.24 -26.74 -13.18
N PRO A 571 -8.98 -27.67 -12.56
CA PRO A 571 -8.45 -28.44 -11.46
C PRO A 571 -7.35 -29.38 -11.95
N LEU A 572 -6.29 -29.54 -11.17
CA LEU A 572 -5.12 -30.36 -11.52
C LEU A 572 -4.90 -31.43 -10.44
N ASN A 573 -5.03 -32.71 -10.81
CA ASN A 573 -4.80 -33.81 -9.87
C ASN A 573 -3.34 -34.27 -9.90
N TYR A 574 -2.60 -34.10 -8.81
CA TYR A 574 -1.20 -34.52 -8.70
C TYR A 574 -1.01 -35.59 -7.62
N GLN A 575 -0.07 -36.49 -7.87
CA GLN A 575 0.47 -37.35 -6.82
C GLN A 575 1.67 -36.65 -6.18
N ILE A 576 1.62 -36.35 -4.89
CA ILE A 576 2.76 -35.85 -4.13
C ILE A 576 3.47 -37.04 -3.51
N LYS A 577 4.74 -37.26 -3.85
CA LYS A 577 5.59 -38.34 -3.33
C LYS A 577 6.64 -37.78 -2.38
N LEU A 578 6.74 -38.37 -1.20
CA LEU A 578 7.77 -38.11 -0.21
C LEU A 578 8.84 -39.18 -0.37
N LYS A 579 10.10 -38.80 -0.57
CA LYS A 579 11.23 -39.73 -0.74
C LYS A 579 12.37 -39.35 0.19
N GLY A 580 13.16 -40.35 0.57
CA GLY A 580 14.49 -40.19 1.13
C GLY A 580 14.79 -41.15 2.27
N GLN A 581 16.07 -41.32 2.60
CA GLN A 581 16.52 -42.32 3.57
C GLN A 581 16.18 -41.90 5.00
N ASN A 582 15.56 -42.81 5.77
CA ASN A 582 15.33 -42.68 7.22
C ASN A 582 14.42 -41.52 7.66
N ARG A 583 13.44 -41.10 6.84
CA ARG A 583 12.38 -40.18 7.28
C ARG A 583 11.00 -40.76 7.00
N ASP A 584 10.29 -41.08 8.07
CA ASP A 584 8.86 -41.31 8.04
C ASP A 584 8.18 -39.98 8.32
N PHE A 585 7.20 -39.61 7.50
CA PHE A 585 6.36 -38.44 7.73
C PHE A 585 5.03 -38.93 8.31
N ALA A 586 4.70 -38.51 9.52
CA ALA A 586 3.46 -38.93 10.19
C ALA A 586 2.24 -38.11 9.76
N ARG A 587 2.43 -36.81 9.46
CA ARG A 587 1.33 -35.88 9.20
C ARG A 587 1.70 -34.79 8.21
N VAL A 588 0.67 -34.26 7.55
CA VAL A 588 0.75 -33.06 6.73
C VAL A 588 -0.29 -32.06 7.17
N GLU A 589 0.16 -30.83 7.46
CA GLU A 589 -0.70 -29.67 7.64
C GLU A 589 -0.79 -28.93 6.30
N ILE A 590 -2.02 -28.59 5.88
CA ILE A 590 -2.32 -28.00 4.58
C ILE A 590 -3.08 -26.70 4.81
N ILE A 591 -2.55 -25.60 4.29
CA ILE A 591 -3.28 -24.33 4.19
C ILE A 591 -3.55 -24.08 2.72
N SER A 592 -4.82 -23.88 2.35
CA SER A 592 -5.20 -23.50 1.00
C SER A 592 -6.00 -22.22 0.94
N TYR A 593 -5.77 -21.46 -0.12
CA TYR A 593 -6.51 -20.28 -0.52
C TYR A 593 -7.15 -20.58 -1.88
N THR A 594 -8.47 -20.75 -1.88
CA THR A 594 -9.23 -20.99 -3.11
C THR A 594 -10.07 -19.77 -3.45
N SER A 595 -10.09 -19.36 -4.73
CA SER A 595 -10.97 -18.28 -5.19
C SER A 595 -12.42 -18.54 -4.76
N ALA A 596 -13.08 -17.53 -4.18
CA ALA A 596 -14.51 -17.59 -3.89
C ALA A 596 -15.36 -17.54 -5.18
N GLN A 597 -14.79 -16.99 -6.26
CA GLN A 597 -15.42 -16.94 -7.57
C GLN A 597 -15.14 -18.20 -8.39
N PRO A 598 -16.14 -18.70 -9.16
CA PRO A 598 -15.93 -19.77 -10.10
C PRO A 598 -15.04 -19.30 -11.26
N SER A 599 -14.22 -20.20 -11.83
CA SER A 599 -13.29 -19.87 -12.92
C SER A 599 -13.97 -19.44 -14.23
N THR A 600 -15.29 -19.61 -14.32
CA THR A 600 -16.14 -19.14 -15.44
C THR A 600 -16.75 -17.77 -15.20
N SER A 601 -16.50 -17.13 -14.05
CA SER A 601 -17.03 -15.80 -13.74
C SER A 601 -16.44 -14.76 -14.68
N SER A 602 -17.29 -13.81 -15.11
CA SER A 602 -16.87 -12.59 -15.80
C SER A 602 -16.66 -11.42 -14.84
N ASP A 603 -17.03 -11.58 -13.56
CA ASP A 603 -16.77 -10.62 -12.50
C ASP A 603 -15.33 -10.79 -12.02
N LEU A 604 -14.45 -9.92 -12.51
CA LEU A 604 -13.01 -9.93 -12.20
C LEU A 604 -12.72 -9.39 -10.78
N GLU A 605 -13.54 -8.45 -10.28
CA GLU A 605 -13.39 -7.87 -8.94
C GLU A 605 -13.62 -8.93 -7.87
N GLY A 606 -14.57 -9.84 -8.09
CA GLY A 606 -14.82 -10.96 -7.19
C GLY A 606 -13.60 -11.86 -6.94
N PHE A 607 -12.62 -11.93 -7.86
CA PHE A 607 -11.39 -12.72 -7.69
C PHE A 607 -10.40 -12.12 -6.69
N THR A 608 -10.73 -10.98 -6.08
CA THR A 608 -10.01 -10.45 -4.90
C THR A 608 -10.36 -11.21 -3.61
N HIS A 609 -11.42 -12.03 -3.62
CA HIS A 609 -11.87 -12.77 -2.45
C HIS A 609 -11.56 -14.27 -2.56
N TYR A 610 -10.81 -14.79 -1.58
CA TYR A 610 -10.45 -16.19 -1.42
C TYR A 610 -11.05 -16.77 -0.14
N VAL A 611 -11.14 -18.09 -0.09
CA VAL A 611 -11.49 -18.82 1.13
C VAL A 611 -10.21 -19.50 1.61
N ARG A 612 -9.72 -19.08 2.78
CA ARG A 612 -8.62 -19.74 3.48
C ARG A 612 -9.13 -20.95 4.25
N LYS A 613 -8.54 -22.12 4.03
CA LYS A 613 -8.86 -23.37 4.75
C LYS A 613 -7.59 -23.96 5.35
N VAL A 614 -7.73 -24.58 6.51
CA VAL A 614 -6.67 -25.36 7.16
C VAL A 614 -7.18 -26.79 7.30
N ALA A 615 -6.36 -27.75 6.89
CA ALA A 615 -6.62 -29.18 7.03
C ALA A 615 -5.37 -29.88 7.57
N GLU A 616 -5.59 -30.98 8.27
CA GLU A 616 -4.52 -31.89 8.68
C GLU A 616 -4.86 -33.29 8.22
N GLU A 617 -3.89 -33.99 7.64
CA GLU A 617 -4.03 -35.37 7.21
C GLU A 617 -2.93 -36.23 7.81
N SER A 618 -3.30 -37.42 8.27
CA SER A 618 -2.32 -38.45 8.65
C SER A 618 -1.77 -39.10 7.40
N LEU A 619 -0.45 -39.15 7.27
CA LEU A 619 0.20 -39.81 6.15
C LEU A 619 0.35 -41.30 6.47
N SER A 620 -0.12 -42.14 5.56
CA SER A 620 0.08 -43.59 5.67
C SER A 620 1.55 -43.94 5.40
N LEU A 621 1.97 -45.15 5.76
CA LEU A 621 3.31 -45.70 5.42
C LEU A 621 3.64 -45.66 3.91
N GLN A 622 2.64 -45.49 3.05
CA GLN A 622 2.88 -45.19 1.64
C GLN A 622 3.27 -43.72 1.54
N SER A 623 4.53 -43.45 1.25
CA SER A 623 5.17 -42.13 1.10
C SER A 623 4.61 -41.33 -0.11
N SER A 624 3.28 -41.29 -0.29
CA SER A 624 2.61 -40.52 -1.32
C SER A 624 1.16 -40.19 -0.98
N MET A 625 0.69 -39.01 -1.39
CA MET A 625 -0.70 -38.57 -1.30
C MET A 625 -1.21 -38.06 -2.64
N SER A 626 -2.53 -38.07 -2.84
CA SER A 626 -3.20 -37.45 -3.98
C SER A 626 -3.71 -36.09 -3.55
N TYR A 627 -3.44 -35.04 -4.32
CA TYR A 627 -3.98 -33.70 -4.08
C TYR A 627 -4.59 -33.13 -5.37
N LEU A 628 -5.85 -32.71 -5.29
CA LEU A 628 -6.56 -32.06 -6.37
C LEU A 628 -6.47 -30.55 -6.18
N PHE A 629 -5.56 -29.92 -6.91
CA PHE A 629 -5.41 -28.47 -6.91
C PHE A 629 -6.63 -27.84 -7.58
N ALA A 630 -7.41 -27.04 -6.85
CA ALA A 630 -8.50 -26.27 -7.44
C ALA A 630 -7.96 -25.19 -8.40
N PRO A 631 -8.78 -24.68 -9.34
CA PRO A 631 -8.38 -23.57 -10.21
C PRO A 631 -7.86 -22.38 -9.39
N PHE A 632 -6.70 -21.84 -9.79
CA PHE A 632 -6.07 -20.70 -9.11
C PHE A 632 -5.81 -20.87 -7.62
N GLU A 633 -5.78 -22.11 -7.12
CA GLU A 633 -5.52 -22.40 -5.72
C GLU A 633 -4.06 -22.11 -5.39
N VAL A 634 -3.86 -21.40 -4.29
CA VAL A 634 -2.57 -21.26 -3.62
C VAL A 634 -2.58 -22.18 -2.40
N VAL A 635 -1.58 -23.03 -2.27
CA VAL A 635 -1.53 -24.02 -1.19
C VAL A 635 -0.13 -24.16 -0.60
N LEU A 636 -0.09 -24.34 0.71
CA LEU A 636 1.10 -24.51 1.53
C LEU A 636 0.96 -25.82 2.29
N PHE A 637 1.93 -26.71 2.11
CA PHE A 637 2.03 -27.98 2.83
C PHE A 637 3.18 -27.91 3.81
N LYS A 638 2.97 -28.47 4.99
CA LYS A 638 4.01 -28.72 6.00
C LYS A 638 3.98 -30.19 6.36
N PHE A 639 4.98 -30.91 5.89
CA PHE A 639 5.22 -32.32 6.17
C PHE A 639 6.05 -32.42 7.44
N GLU A 640 5.50 -33.11 8.44
CA GLU A 640 6.14 -33.29 9.74
C GLU A 640 6.50 -34.77 9.95
N PRO A 641 7.71 -35.05 10.45
CA PRO A 641 8.13 -36.40 10.82
C PRO A 641 7.16 -37.09 11.79
#